data_AF-A0A1V0TIY8-F1
#
_entry.id   AF-A0A1V0TIY8-F1
#
_cell.length_a   1.000
_cell.length_b   1.000
_cell.length_c   1.000
_cell.angle_alpha   90.00
_cell.angle_beta   90.00
_cell.angle_gamma   90.00
#
_symmetry.space_group_name_H-M   'P 1'
#
loop_
_entity.id
_entity.type
_entity.pdbx_description
1 polymer ?
#
loop_
_entity_poly.entity_id
_entity_poly.type
_entity_poly.pdbx_seq_one_letter_code
_entity_poly.pdbx_strand_id
1 'polypeptide(L)'
;MKDPAERLVDELLAASSLRQAESLLFDNAGVCAWDKLWGALLLRRDRLRAAGRPAAEQAALQVVRLVEESRGSWELLAHRRRQRSRIDEVFPVAPTKPRMVLEQIVLEHLDRGDLEAALASARKTDALPCTDRDEQARIAEVRVHLAYALQRVHRNREALDILESVDADPEGPCLLPHGGPAYLAAGHLHLKRGSLYQSLGLHGRARHAFARACQLAEPIGNDLVEALARTGLADAFSAVGRHRDAVREHRRVIDLIQTRRPDEDVALAHALNHLGEALRMAGDAAGARSCHQRALELVGGQDGWALVESAARFGLSDAALESGSGEEMVENLFQGFIVTLTPDLQSLGTGLSRLAARLTQDVPETDLLISLTEIFLDGFAGPKEPSSPGYRRLSLLFDRALALQHRRQRRRREAATLLSRLRRQTQEDPEQFQYHAVTADLAETLAAGSHADRQLAVDLLWQSRTTLLRRLAAEADADTGVADPQSTRAAVQQHRVLHHLLADLLLDHGRELHVPSARSPEELAFDIHEEVAQPGRRTGFASVRERLRSEHSAEHCAFLAFFPGEDQTTVFTYVPATEALRVNRVPIGHKQLTDAVTELHRAFDGDPHTFPPLPPLHPRRPWRRPTPFLDSLTPLIAAFLPYVRDRELLLVAGEGPMQRIPLHAVPMPDGRPLAAAHAVVRVPHPQALVAGGRPRFTTAGTRPVFCAGVAAREDPAPERFENDADLLTVPSWSVDRLTGTAADRHTVLRRLATAQIAHLTCHGYFDRREPLDSGLLVSHDGKLPSKAAGRLSVRARLDHLITVRDFARYVLDLDLLTLRACATGYDEFAAGEVEDLVEALLGSGVGSVVAALWNVDETSSRRFLADFYQRLAADPNKPVWRAFWQAQRNMLARPDHDWQAHPYHWAAPSLSGDWSRL
;
A
#
# COMPACT_ATOMS: atom_id res chain seq x y z
N MET A 1 35.07 -22.33 52.49
CA MET A 1 33.60 -22.38 52.35
C MET A 1 33.28 -23.47 51.34
N LYS A 2 32.29 -24.34 51.58
CA LYS A 2 31.88 -25.36 50.58
C LYS A 2 31.40 -24.68 49.29
N ASP A 3 31.66 -25.30 48.14
CA ASP A 3 31.11 -24.88 46.85
C ASP A 3 29.58 -24.77 46.97
N PRO A 4 28.94 -23.68 46.51
CA PRO A 4 27.48 -23.56 46.48
C PRO A 4 26.76 -24.77 45.90
N ALA A 5 27.33 -25.42 44.87
CA ALA A 5 26.78 -26.65 44.29
C ALA A 5 26.84 -27.82 45.27
N GLU A 6 27.97 -28.04 45.96
CA GLU A 6 28.12 -29.12 46.94
C GLU A 6 27.22 -28.93 48.16
N ARG A 7 27.03 -27.69 48.61
CA ARG A 7 26.11 -27.38 49.71
C ARG A 7 24.66 -27.68 49.33
N LEU A 8 24.24 -27.29 48.13
CA LEU A 8 22.89 -27.59 47.64
C LEU A 8 22.70 -29.11 47.48
N VAL A 9 23.70 -29.85 47.00
CA VAL A 9 23.66 -31.32 46.97
C VAL A 9 23.48 -31.92 48.37
N ASP A 10 24.22 -31.43 49.37
CA ASP A 10 24.05 -31.91 50.76
C ASP A 10 22.63 -31.62 51.29
N GLU A 11 22.04 -30.46 50.96
CA GLU A 11 20.67 -30.09 51.34
C GLU A 11 19.60 -30.94 50.63
N LEU A 12 19.78 -31.18 49.33
CA LEU A 12 18.87 -32.02 48.53
C LEU A 12 18.88 -33.47 49.01
N LEU A 13 20.05 -34.01 49.37
CA LEU A 13 20.18 -35.38 49.87
C LEU A 13 19.77 -35.52 51.34
N ALA A 14 19.73 -34.42 52.10
CA ALA A 14 19.22 -34.38 53.47
C ALA A 14 17.69 -34.14 53.53
N ALA A 15 17.05 -33.88 52.39
CA ALA A 15 15.61 -33.67 52.32
C ALA A 15 14.85 -34.91 52.81
N SER A 16 13.87 -34.70 53.69
CA SER A 16 13.04 -35.77 54.27
C SER A 16 12.02 -36.36 53.28
N SER A 17 11.84 -35.74 52.11
CA SER A 17 10.98 -36.21 51.03
C SER A 17 11.39 -35.62 49.67
N LEU A 18 10.97 -36.26 48.57
CA LEU A 18 11.17 -35.76 47.20
C LEU A 18 10.54 -34.37 46.98
N ARG A 19 9.35 -34.12 47.56
CA ARG A 19 8.70 -32.80 47.49
C ARG A 19 9.52 -31.71 48.19
N GLN A 20 10.17 -32.04 49.32
CA GLN A 20 11.07 -31.09 49.99
C GLN A 20 12.34 -30.85 49.17
N ALA A 21 12.90 -31.89 48.54
CA ALA A 21 14.04 -31.75 47.63
C ALA A 21 13.68 -30.88 46.41
N GLU A 22 12.48 -31.03 45.87
CA GLU A 22 11.97 -30.24 44.75
C GLU A 22 11.80 -28.76 45.13
N SER A 23 11.23 -28.46 46.30
CA SER A 23 11.17 -27.08 46.82
C SER A 23 12.58 -26.50 46.97
N LEU A 24 13.49 -27.21 47.63
CA LEU A 24 14.87 -26.76 47.83
C LEU A 24 15.61 -26.52 46.50
N LEU A 25 15.33 -27.35 45.50
CA LEU A 25 15.85 -27.17 44.15
C LEU A 25 15.34 -25.85 43.56
N PHE A 26 14.04 -25.63 43.45
CA PHE A 26 13.53 -24.40 42.84
C PHE A 26 13.81 -23.13 43.66
N ASP A 27 13.81 -23.22 44.99
CA ASP A 27 14.14 -22.12 45.89
C ASP A 27 15.58 -21.65 45.74
N ASN A 28 16.50 -22.54 45.31
CA ASN A 28 17.91 -22.23 45.08
C ASN A 28 18.27 -22.08 43.59
N ALA A 29 17.28 -22.03 42.69
CA ALA A 29 17.52 -21.78 41.27
C ALA A 29 18.33 -20.48 41.07
N GLY A 30 19.44 -20.58 40.34
CA GLY A 30 20.35 -19.46 40.07
C GLY A 30 21.59 -19.36 40.98
N VAL A 31 21.64 -20.08 42.11
CA VAL A 31 22.78 -20.08 43.06
C VAL A 31 24.05 -20.70 42.47
N CYS A 32 23.92 -21.63 41.51
CA CYS A 32 25.02 -22.18 40.73
C CYS A 32 24.56 -22.53 39.29
N ALA A 33 25.52 -22.85 38.41
CA ALA A 33 25.21 -23.36 37.08
C ALA A 33 24.67 -24.79 37.16
N TRP A 34 23.70 -25.14 36.30
CA TRP A 34 23.08 -26.47 36.31
C TRP A 34 24.12 -27.58 36.15
N ASP A 35 25.07 -27.43 35.22
CA ASP A 35 26.14 -28.42 34.99
C ASP A 35 27.00 -28.68 36.25
N LYS A 36 27.21 -27.64 37.08
CA LYS A 36 27.96 -27.77 38.33
C LYS A 36 27.16 -28.51 39.40
N LEU A 37 25.86 -28.21 39.53
CA LEU A 37 24.96 -28.92 40.44
C LEU A 37 24.85 -30.40 40.04
N TRP A 38 24.63 -30.65 38.74
CA TRP A 38 24.52 -31.97 38.15
C TRP A 38 25.78 -32.81 38.38
N GLY A 39 26.95 -32.25 38.05
CA GLY A 39 28.23 -32.91 38.25
C GLY A 39 28.51 -33.24 39.72
N ALA A 40 28.23 -32.31 40.63
CA ALA A 40 28.41 -32.53 42.07
C ALA A 40 27.48 -33.63 42.61
N LEU A 41 26.24 -33.70 42.13
CA LEU A 41 25.25 -34.69 42.56
C LEU A 41 25.61 -36.11 42.08
N LEU A 42 26.04 -36.25 40.82
CA LEU A 42 26.52 -37.53 40.28
C LEU A 42 27.76 -38.03 41.02
N LEU A 43 28.72 -37.14 41.28
CA LEU A 43 29.93 -37.48 42.06
C LEU A 43 29.57 -37.93 43.48
N ARG A 44 28.56 -37.31 44.10
CA ARG A 44 28.09 -37.66 45.44
C ARG A 44 27.42 -39.03 45.47
N ARG A 45 26.59 -39.35 44.47
CA ARG A 45 26.00 -40.69 44.27
C ARG A 45 27.10 -41.75 44.14
N ASP A 46 28.09 -41.52 43.29
CA ASP A 46 29.14 -42.52 43.03
C ASP A 46 30.01 -42.79 44.27
N ARG A 47 30.26 -41.77 45.10
CA ARG A 47 30.90 -41.94 46.41
C ARG A 47 30.06 -42.78 47.38
N LEU A 48 28.73 -42.60 47.40
CA LEU A 48 27.84 -43.40 48.24
C LEU A 48 27.80 -44.87 47.80
N ARG A 49 27.85 -45.11 46.48
CA ARG A 49 27.98 -46.44 45.89
C ARG A 49 29.28 -47.12 46.29
N ALA A 50 30.41 -46.42 46.13
CA ALA A 50 31.74 -46.93 46.49
C ALA A 50 31.87 -47.21 48.00
N ALA A 51 31.14 -46.47 48.84
CA ALA A 51 31.11 -46.65 50.29
C ALA A 51 30.15 -47.78 50.75
N GLY A 52 29.52 -48.51 49.83
CA GLY A 52 28.64 -49.64 50.17
C GLY A 52 27.37 -49.25 50.93
N ARG A 53 26.80 -48.07 50.64
CA ARG A 53 25.58 -47.55 51.30
C ARG A 53 24.35 -47.60 50.37
N PRO A 54 23.76 -48.78 50.11
CA PRO A 54 22.75 -48.95 49.05
C PRO A 54 21.47 -48.13 49.27
N ALA A 55 21.03 -47.94 50.52
CA ALA A 55 19.85 -47.11 50.82
C ALA A 55 20.09 -45.62 50.54
N ALA A 56 21.29 -45.12 50.86
CA ALA A 56 21.66 -43.72 50.61
C ALA A 56 21.92 -43.47 49.12
N GLU A 57 22.49 -44.45 48.42
CA GLU A 57 22.63 -44.43 46.97
C GLU A 57 21.27 -44.39 46.27
N GLN A 58 20.29 -45.20 46.71
CA GLN A 58 18.94 -45.16 46.15
C GLN A 58 18.24 -43.80 46.36
N ALA A 59 18.38 -43.19 47.55
CA ALA A 59 17.85 -41.85 47.79
C ALA A 59 18.53 -40.81 46.87
N ALA A 60 19.85 -40.89 46.68
CA ALA A 60 20.57 -40.02 45.76
C ALA A 60 20.12 -40.21 44.30
N LEU A 61 19.83 -41.44 43.86
CA LEU A 61 19.29 -41.72 42.53
C LEU A 61 17.89 -41.13 42.30
N GLN A 62 17.06 -41.01 43.33
CA GLN A 62 15.77 -40.33 43.22
C GLN A 62 15.95 -38.81 43.04
N VAL A 63 16.87 -38.20 43.79
CA VAL A 63 17.20 -36.78 43.65
C VAL A 63 17.88 -36.48 42.31
N VAL A 64 18.73 -37.38 41.80
CA VAL A 64 19.32 -37.25 40.45
C VAL A 64 18.21 -37.17 39.40
N ARG A 65 17.24 -38.08 39.42
CA ARG A 65 16.11 -38.03 38.46
C ARG A 65 15.31 -36.74 38.57
N LEU A 66 15.00 -36.30 39.78
CA LEU A 66 14.30 -35.04 40.01
C LEU A 66 15.05 -33.84 39.40
N VAL A 67 16.37 -33.74 39.59
CA VAL A 67 17.19 -32.63 39.06
C VAL A 67 17.29 -32.68 37.53
N GLU A 68 17.31 -33.88 36.95
CA GLU A 68 17.32 -34.09 35.50
C GLU A 68 16.02 -33.62 34.86
N GLU A 69 14.90 -34.13 35.36
CA GLU A 69 13.54 -33.81 34.89
C GLU A 69 13.20 -32.32 35.08
N SER A 70 13.82 -31.67 36.07
CA SER A 70 13.59 -30.26 36.41
C SER A 70 14.51 -29.27 35.70
N ARG A 71 15.37 -29.70 34.76
CA ARG A 71 16.37 -28.83 34.12
C ARG A 71 15.76 -27.59 33.46
N GLY A 72 14.73 -27.76 32.63
CA GLY A 72 14.09 -26.64 31.92
C GLY A 72 13.50 -25.60 32.87
N SER A 73 12.83 -26.07 33.93
CA SER A 73 12.27 -25.21 34.98
C SER A 73 13.35 -24.49 35.80
N TRP A 74 14.44 -25.20 36.15
CA TRP A 74 15.59 -24.61 36.84
C TRP A 74 16.27 -23.54 35.99
N GLU A 75 16.53 -23.80 34.71
CA GLU A 75 17.16 -22.84 33.80
C GLU A 75 16.26 -21.61 33.58
N LEU A 76 14.95 -21.79 33.43
CA LEU A 76 13.98 -20.70 33.32
C LEU A 76 13.94 -19.82 34.58
N LEU A 77 13.90 -20.44 35.77
CA LEU A 77 13.92 -19.72 37.06
C LEU A 77 15.26 -19.05 37.32
N ALA A 78 16.38 -19.71 37.00
CA ALA A 78 17.71 -19.15 37.09
C ALA A 78 17.87 -17.97 36.12
N HIS A 79 17.32 -18.05 34.92
CA HIS A 79 17.29 -16.96 33.95
C HIS A 79 16.49 -15.77 34.49
N ARG A 80 15.26 -15.99 34.99
CA ARG A 80 14.43 -14.95 35.62
C ARG A 80 15.11 -14.28 36.82
N ARG A 81 15.82 -15.04 37.65
CA ARG A 81 16.54 -14.52 38.83
C ARG A 81 17.86 -13.83 38.51
N ARG A 82 18.44 -14.09 37.32
CA ARG A 82 19.64 -13.41 36.82
C ARG A 82 19.33 -12.15 36.02
N GLN A 83 18.09 -11.96 35.55
CA GLN A 83 17.65 -10.69 34.99
C GLN A 83 17.58 -9.64 36.12
N ARG A 84 18.15 -8.44 35.89
CA ARG A 84 17.87 -7.27 36.75
C ARG A 84 16.35 -7.03 36.73
N SER A 85 15.75 -6.66 37.86
CA SER A 85 14.32 -6.33 37.83
C SER A 85 14.12 -5.12 36.90
N ARG A 86 12.98 -5.03 36.19
CA ARG A 86 12.66 -3.87 35.34
C ARG A 86 12.71 -2.55 36.11
N ILE A 87 12.40 -2.63 37.40
CA ILE A 87 12.54 -1.52 38.34
C ILE A 87 14.02 -1.10 38.46
N ASP A 88 14.96 -2.05 38.56
CA ASP A 88 16.40 -1.75 38.63
C ASP A 88 16.98 -1.20 37.32
N GLU A 89 16.34 -1.45 36.18
CA GLU A 89 16.73 -0.89 34.88
C GLU A 89 16.34 0.58 34.75
N VAL A 90 15.08 0.91 35.10
CA VAL A 90 14.54 2.29 35.02
C VAL A 90 15.00 3.14 36.21
N PHE A 91 15.12 2.53 37.40
CA PHE A 91 15.52 3.16 38.66
C PHE A 91 16.75 2.45 39.27
N PRO A 92 17.95 2.69 38.72
CA PRO A 92 19.19 2.09 39.27
C PRO A 92 19.52 2.57 40.69
N VAL A 93 18.91 3.69 41.12
CA VAL A 93 19.00 4.23 42.48
C VAL A 93 17.58 4.59 42.93
N ALA A 94 17.28 4.33 44.20
CA ALA A 94 15.97 4.64 44.79
C ALA A 94 15.61 6.13 44.60
N PRO A 95 14.45 6.43 43.99
CA PRO A 95 14.02 7.79 43.74
C PRO A 95 13.65 8.51 45.05
N THR A 96 14.06 9.77 45.16
CA THR A 96 13.74 10.62 46.33
C THR A 96 12.61 11.61 46.06
N LYS A 97 12.33 11.90 44.78
CA LYS A 97 11.30 12.87 44.37
C LYS A 97 9.91 12.21 44.35
N PRO A 98 8.84 12.87 44.85
CA PRO A 98 7.51 12.26 44.98
C PRO A 98 6.94 11.67 43.69
N ARG A 99 7.14 12.35 42.55
CA ARG A 99 6.69 11.87 41.24
C ARG A 99 7.39 10.57 40.86
N MET A 100 8.72 10.49 41.04
CA MET A 100 9.51 9.31 40.68
C MET A 100 9.23 8.11 41.58
N VAL A 101 8.92 8.34 42.87
CA VAL A 101 8.46 7.27 43.78
C VAL A 101 7.14 6.67 43.28
N LEU A 102 6.19 7.49 42.85
CA LEU A 102 4.93 6.98 42.32
C LEU A 102 5.10 6.28 40.96
N GLU A 103 5.98 6.76 40.07
CA GLU A 103 6.30 6.05 38.82
C GLU A 103 6.98 4.69 39.09
N GLN A 104 7.82 4.57 40.13
CA GLN A 104 8.33 3.28 40.58
C GLN A 104 7.21 2.35 41.07
N ILE A 105 6.24 2.89 41.84
CA ILE A 105 5.08 2.12 42.32
C ILE A 105 4.23 1.61 41.14
N VAL A 106 4.12 2.34 40.03
CA VAL A 106 3.47 1.86 38.80
C VAL A 106 4.14 0.57 38.32
N LEU A 107 5.47 0.54 38.22
CA LEU A 107 6.20 -0.67 37.82
C LEU A 107 6.02 -1.82 38.82
N GLU A 108 6.01 -1.53 40.13
CA GLU A 108 5.75 -2.56 41.13
C GLU A 108 4.35 -3.18 41.01
N HIS A 109 3.32 -2.38 40.71
CA HIS A 109 1.98 -2.88 40.44
C HIS A 109 1.96 -3.74 39.17
N LEU A 110 2.67 -3.33 38.11
CA LEU A 110 2.81 -4.12 36.89
C LEU A 110 3.51 -5.46 37.13
N ASP A 111 4.57 -5.50 37.93
CA ASP A 111 5.27 -6.75 38.29
C ASP A 111 4.39 -7.69 39.13
N ARG A 112 3.46 -7.13 39.92
CA ARG A 112 2.42 -7.89 40.65
C ARG A 112 1.22 -8.28 39.78
N GLY A 113 1.13 -7.78 38.54
CA GLY A 113 0.01 -7.99 37.62
C GLY A 113 -1.25 -7.17 37.91
N ASP A 114 -1.17 -6.17 38.80
CA ASP A 114 -2.29 -5.31 39.17
C ASP A 114 -2.39 -4.09 38.24
N LEU A 115 -3.05 -4.30 37.10
CA LEU A 115 -3.14 -3.31 36.03
C LEU A 115 -3.97 -2.07 36.43
N GLU A 116 -5.03 -2.23 37.23
CA GLU A 116 -5.87 -1.11 37.66
C GLU A 116 -5.15 -0.24 38.68
N ALA A 117 -4.43 -0.82 39.63
CA ALA A 117 -3.63 -0.05 40.57
C ALA A 117 -2.46 0.66 39.88
N ALA A 118 -1.83 0.02 38.88
CA ALA A 118 -0.82 0.66 38.05
C ALA A 118 -1.38 1.87 37.30
N LEU A 119 -2.55 1.72 36.67
CA LEU A 119 -3.24 2.79 35.94
C LEU A 119 -3.66 3.95 36.86
N ALA A 120 -4.24 3.64 38.02
CA ALA A 120 -4.64 4.63 39.00
C ALA A 120 -3.43 5.41 39.55
N SER A 121 -2.29 4.73 39.75
CA SER A 121 -1.05 5.36 40.21
C SER A 121 -0.45 6.27 39.14
N ALA A 122 -0.47 5.84 37.88
CA ALA A 122 -0.03 6.63 36.73
C ALA A 122 -0.88 7.91 36.55
N ARG A 123 -2.21 7.83 36.70
CA ARG A 123 -3.08 9.02 36.63
C ARG A 123 -2.82 10.02 37.78
N LYS A 124 -2.39 9.54 38.95
CA LYS A 124 -2.04 10.42 40.07
C LYS A 124 -0.74 11.19 39.83
N THR A 125 0.22 10.62 39.09
CA THR A 125 1.49 11.30 38.81
C THR A 125 1.35 12.42 37.80
N ASP A 126 0.32 12.40 36.94
CA ASP A 126 0.05 13.46 35.96
C ASP A 126 -0.23 14.83 36.62
N ALA A 127 -0.70 14.83 37.88
CA ALA A 127 -0.93 16.05 38.67
C ALA A 127 0.33 16.64 39.33
N LEU A 128 1.47 15.93 39.29
CA LEU A 128 2.72 16.37 39.91
C LEU A 128 3.64 17.01 38.86
N PRO A 129 4.38 18.08 39.17
CA PRO A 129 5.29 18.72 38.21
C PRO A 129 6.44 17.78 37.81
N CYS A 130 6.88 17.87 36.56
CA CYS A 130 8.14 17.30 36.07
C CYS A 130 9.17 18.44 35.98
N THR A 131 10.36 18.23 36.53
CA THR A 131 11.33 19.30 36.78
C THR A 131 12.57 19.23 35.89
N ASP A 132 12.90 18.06 35.35
CA ASP A 132 14.07 17.87 34.48
C ASP A 132 13.85 16.81 33.38
N ARG A 133 14.77 16.74 32.42
CA ARG A 133 14.68 15.87 31.23
C ARG A 133 14.86 14.39 31.55
N ASP A 134 15.66 14.06 32.56
CA ASP A 134 15.90 12.66 32.95
C ASP A 134 14.67 12.07 33.63
N GLU A 135 13.89 12.88 34.34
CA GLU A 135 12.55 12.52 34.80
C GLU A 135 11.60 12.23 33.64
N GLN A 136 11.56 13.09 32.61
CA GLN A 136 10.70 12.87 31.44
C GLN A 136 11.02 11.56 30.72
N ALA A 137 12.31 11.25 30.53
CA ALA A 137 12.75 9.99 29.94
C ALA A 137 12.29 8.77 30.75
N ARG A 138 12.46 8.80 32.09
CA ARG A 138 12.00 7.73 32.97
C ARG A 138 10.48 7.57 32.98
N ILE A 139 9.74 8.68 32.99
CA ILE A 139 8.27 8.65 32.88
C ILE A 139 7.87 7.98 31.57
N ALA A 140 8.50 8.35 30.45
CA ALA A 140 8.22 7.74 29.16
C ALA A 140 8.45 6.21 29.18
N GLU A 141 9.53 5.73 29.76
CA GLU A 141 9.79 4.29 29.89
C GLU A 141 8.71 3.57 30.73
N VAL A 142 8.37 4.12 31.91
CA VAL A 142 7.31 3.55 32.76
C VAL A 142 5.96 3.52 32.03
N ARG A 143 5.60 4.60 31.35
CA ARG A 143 4.33 4.68 30.61
C ARG A 143 4.31 3.76 29.40
N VAL A 144 5.43 3.57 28.70
CA VAL A 144 5.53 2.58 27.61
C VAL A 144 5.27 1.17 28.14
N HIS A 145 5.83 0.79 29.30
CA HIS A 145 5.56 -0.50 29.91
C HIS A 145 4.08 -0.68 30.31
N LEU A 146 3.47 0.34 30.92
CA LEU A 146 2.03 0.34 31.23
C LEU A 146 1.19 0.22 29.95
N ALA A 147 1.55 0.93 28.88
CA ALA A 147 0.89 0.85 27.59
C ALA A 147 1.04 -0.53 26.94
N TYR A 148 2.17 -1.23 27.12
CA TYR A 148 2.29 -2.65 26.73
C TYR A 148 1.33 -3.54 27.50
N ALA A 149 1.20 -3.35 28.81
CA ALA A 149 0.26 -4.13 29.62
C ALA A 149 -1.20 -3.87 29.23
N LEU A 150 -1.58 -2.60 28.99
CA LEU A 150 -2.92 -2.23 28.53
C LEU A 150 -3.24 -2.76 27.13
N GLN A 151 -2.28 -2.71 26.19
CA GLN A 151 -2.47 -3.26 24.84
C GLN A 151 -2.68 -4.77 24.87
N ARG A 152 -2.00 -5.51 25.77
CA ARG A 152 -2.20 -6.97 25.93
C ARG A 152 -3.62 -7.34 26.36
N VAL A 153 -4.34 -6.42 26.99
CA VAL A 153 -5.76 -6.58 27.35
C VAL A 153 -6.68 -5.75 26.42
N HIS A 154 -6.19 -5.34 25.26
CA HIS A 154 -6.92 -4.62 24.20
C HIS A 154 -7.49 -3.24 24.59
N ARG A 155 -6.94 -2.60 25.63
CA ARG A 155 -7.31 -1.24 26.05
C ARG A 155 -6.46 -0.18 25.31
N ASN A 156 -6.50 -0.22 23.98
CA ASN A 156 -5.63 0.59 23.11
C ASN A 156 -5.84 2.09 23.27
N ARG A 157 -7.10 2.53 23.45
CA ARG A 157 -7.45 3.94 23.62
C ARG A 157 -6.86 4.49 24.92
N GLU A 158 -7.09 3.81 26.04
CA GLU A 158 -6.53 4.20 27.34
C GLU A 158 -5.01 4.12 27.36
N ALA A 159 -4.41 3.13 26.69
CA ALA A 159 -2.97 3.04 26.51
C ALA A 159 -2.44 4.28 25.76
N LEU A 160 -3.14 4.73 24.72
CA LEU A 160 -2.76 5.89 23.93
C LEU A 160 -2.89 7.19 24.74
N ASP A 161 -4.01 7.38 25.45
CA ASP A 161 -4.27 8.57 26.27
C ASP A 161 -3.15 8.80 27.31
N ILE A 162 -2.64 7.71 27.90
CA ILE A 162 -1.52 7.75 28.87
C ILE A 162 -0.20 8.11 28.20
N LEU A 163 0.01 7.71 26.94
CA LEU A 163 1.23 8.06 26.22
C LEU A 163 1.15 9.48 25.68
N GLU A 164 0.00 9.95 25.20
CA GLU A 164 -0.19 11.30 24.64
C GLU A 164 0.08 12.40 25.68
N SER A 165 -0.11 12.13 26.98
CA SER A 165 0.22 13.07 28.06
C SER A 165 1.73 13.21 28.36
N VAL A 166 2.58 12.37 27.76
CA VAL A 166 4.02 12.37 28.00
C VAL A 166 4.76 13.05 26.85
N ASP A 167 5.47 14.13 27.13
CA ASP A 167 6.45 14.70 26.20
C ASP A 167 7.87 14.31 26.63
N ALA A 168 8.60 13.67 25.72
CA ALA A 168 9.95 13.17 25.95
C ALA A 168 10.89 13.47 24.76
N ASP A 169 10.46 14.32 23.82
CA ASP A 169 11.30 14.64 22.67
C ASP A 169 12.52 15.50 23.09
N PRO A 170 13.75 15.08 22.75
CA PRO A 170 14.93 15.83 23.11
C PRO A 170 15.05 17.14 22.31
N GLU A 171 15.41 18.25 22.96
CA GLU A 171 15.70 19.52 22.28
C GLU A 171 17.11 19.51 21.65
N GLY A 172 17.18 19.75 20.34
CA GLY A 172 18.43 19.89 19.57
C GLY A 172 19.00 18.56 19.03
N PRO A 173 19.96 18.59 18.08
CA PRO A 173 20.57 17.39 17.50
C PRO A 173 21.48 16.65 18.50
N CYS A 174 21.59 15.33 18.35
CA CYS A 174 22.37 14.45 19.22
C CYS A 174 23.87 14.76 19.13
N LEU A 175 24.42 15.47 20.13
CA LEU A 175 25.85 15.74 20.27
C LEU A 175 26.43 14.89 21.43
N LEU A 176 26.82 13.64 21.14
CA LEU A 176 27.60 12.72 21.99
C LEU A 176 26.92 12.23 23.31
N PRO A 177 27.53 11.30 24.08
CA PRO A 177 26.96 10.02 24.51
C PRO A 177 25.99 10.14 25.70
N HIS A 178 25.80 11.34 26.26
CA HIS A 178 24.97 11.60 27.44
C HIS A 178 23.50 11.86 27.08
N GLY A 179 23.19 12.09 25.80
CA GLY A 179 21.80 12.13 25.31
C GLY A 179 21.16 10.74 25.11
N GLY A 180 21.94 9.66 25.17
CA GLY A 180 21.51 8.30 24.84
C GLY A 180 20.19 7.85 25.51
N PRO A 181 20.04 7.96 26.84
CA PRO A 181 18.84 7.49 27.53
C PRO A 181 17.56 8.25 27.16
N ALA A 182 17.64 9.57 26.99
CA ALA A 182 16.49 10.38 26.58
C ALA A 182 16.05 10.05 25.15
N TYR A 183 17.00 9.92 24.22
CA TYR A 183 16.71 9.51 22.84
C TYR A 183 16.18 8.07 22.76
N LEU A 184 16.69 7.16 23.59
CA LEU A 184 16.21 5.78 23.72
C LEU A 184 14.75 5.75 24.19
N ALA A 185 14.45 6.43 25.30
CA ALA A 185 13.11 6.52 25.86
C ALA A 185 12.12 7.16 24.88
N ALA A 186 12.51 8.25 24.23
CA ALA A 186 11.71 8.90 23.19
C ALA A 186 11.47 7.98 21.99
N GLY A 187 12.50 7.24 21.54
CA GLY A 187 12.39 6.25 20.49
C GLY A 187 11.39 5.14 20.83
N HIS A 188 11.46 4.58 22.04
CA HIS A 188 10.50 3.59 22.54
C HIS A 188 9.07 4.15 22.65
N LEU A 189 8.93 5.38 23.15
CA LEU A 189 7.64 6.08 23.28
C LEU A 189 6.97 6.22 21.91
N HIS A 190 7.68 6.75 20.92
CA HIS A 190 7.14 6.94 19.58
C HIS A 190 6.90 5.63 18.84
N LEU A 191 7.76 4.63 19.02
CA LEU A 191 7.52 3.27 18.50
C LEU A 191 6.19 2.72 19.05
N LYS A 192 5.97 2.88 20.36
CA LYS A 192 4.75 2.39 21.01
C LYS A 192 3.51 3.17 20.61
N ARG A 193 3.58 4.50 20.53
CA ARG A 193 2.51 5.35 19.98
C ARG A 193 2.16 4.93 18.54
N GLY A 194 3.17 4.70 17.70
CA GLY A 194 3.00 4.19 16.34
C GLY A 194 2.20 2.89 16.31
N SER A 195 2.56 1.91 17.15
CA SER A 195 1.82 0.64 17.27
C SER A 195 0.36 0.82 17.73
N LEU A 196 0.10 1.74 18.67
CA LEU A 196 -1.26 2.02 19.14
C LEU A 196 -2.10 2.76 18.09
N TYR A 197 -1.53 3.77 17.43
CA TYR A 197 -2.17 4.44 16.30
C TYR A 197 -2.52 3.45 15.19
N GLN A 198 -1.60 2.54 14.84
CA GLN A 198 -1.84 1.48 13.86
C GLN A 198 -2.99 0.57 14.30
N SER A 199 -3.05 0.19 15.58
CA SER A 199 -4.12 -0.65 16.14
C SER A 199 -5.49 0.04 16.16
N LEU A 200 -5.53 1.38 16.14
CA LEU A 200 -6.75 2.19 16.10
C LEU A 200 -7.14 2.64 14.67
N GLY A 201 -6.38 2.20 13.65
CA GLY A 201 -6.56 2.59 12.25
C GLY A 201 -6.07 4.01 11.91
N LEU A 202 -5.36 4.67 12.82
CA LEU A 202 -4.82 6.03 12.64
C LEU A 202 -3.47 5.99 11.89
N HIS A 203 -3.47 5.43 10.68
CA HIS A 203 -2.25 5.13 9.92
C HIS A 203 -1.36 6.34 9.61
N GLY A 204 -1.95 7.52 9.40
CA GLY A 204 -1.19 8.77 9.17
C GLY A 204 -0.37 9.18 10.39
N ARG A 205 -0.98 9.14 11.59
CA ARG A 205 -0.29 9.38 12.87
C ARG A 205 0.71 8.27 13.19
N ALA A 206 0.36 7.02 12.88
CA ALA A 206 1.27 5.89 13.03
C ALA A 206 2.56 6.09 12.21
N ARG A 207 2.43 6.46 10.93
CA ARG A 207 3.56 6.77 10.05
C ARG A 207 4.46 7.86 10.63
N HIS A 208 3.87 8.95 11.13
CA HIS A 208 4.64 10.03 11.73
C HIS A 208 5.40 9.58 12.99
N ALA A 209 4.74 8.85 13.89
CA ALA A 209 5.35 8.31 15.10
C ALA A 209 6.47 7.31 14.80
N PHE A 210 6.28 6.38 13.85
CA PHE A 210 7.32 5.46 13.42
C PHE A 210 8.50 6.16 12.75
N ALA A 211 8.25 7.15 11.89
CA ALA A 211 9.31 7.96 11.29
C ALA A 211 10.12 8.72 12.34
N ARG A 212 9.45 9.26 13.37
CA ARG A 212 10.09 9.91 14.50
C ARG A 212 10.95 8.94 15.31
N ALA A 213 10.44 7.74 15.59
CA ALA A 213 11.21 6.69 16.27
C ALA A 213 12.48 6.29 15.48
N CYS A 214 12.40 6.19 14.14
CA CYS A 214 13.57 5.94 13.30
C CYS A 214 14.62 7.06 13.43
N GLN A 215 14.19 8.33 13.34
CA GLN A 215 15.07 9.50 13.44
C GLN A 215 15.79 9.59 14.80
N LEU A 216 15.15 9.09 15.87
CA LEU A 216 15.72 9.07 17.22
C LEU A 216 16.66 7.87 17.42
N ALA A 217 16.39 6.73 16.80
CA ALA A 217 17.17 5.50 16.97
C ALA A 217 18.45 5.47 16.13
N GLU A 218 18.42 6.00 14.90
CA GLU A 218 19.53 5.96 13.95
C GLU A 218 20.82 6.64 14.49
N PRO A 219 20.79 7.85 15.09
CA PRO A 219 22.00 8.52 15.56
C PRO A 219 22.68 7.83 16.75
N ILE A 220 21.92 7.09 17.57
CA ILE A 220 22.43 6.39 18.76
C ILE A 220 22.76 4.92 18.48
N GLY A 221 22.56 4.44 17.25
CA GLY A 221 22.87 3.06 16.86
C GLY A 221 21.96 2.01 17.51
N ASN A 222 20.70 2.35 17.81
CA ASN A 222 19.74 1.37 18.35
C ASN A 222 19.05 0.61 17.20
N ASP A 223 19.75 -0.42 16.70
CA ASP A 223 19.29 -1.21 15.55
C ASP A 223 17.92 -1.89 15.77
N LEU A 224 17.59 -2.29 17.00
CA LEU A 224 16.32 -2.97 17.30
C LEU A 224 15.14 -2.01 17.15
N VAL A 225 15.22 -0.81 17.74
CA VAL A 225 14.17 0.20 17.60
C VAL A 225 14.10 0.71 16.18
N GLU A 226 15.24 0.88 15.51
CA GLU A 226 15.27 1.26 14.10
C GLU A 226 14.56 0.21 13.22
N ALA A 227 14.88 -1.08 13.38
CA ALA A 227 14.25 -2.17 12.62
C ALA A 227 12.74 -2.27 12.89
N LEU A 228 12.31 -2.20 14.16
CA LEU A 228 10.90 -2.24 14.53
C LEU A 228 10.13 -1.02 14.03
N ALA A 229 10.72 0.17 14.13
CA ALA A 229 10.10 1.40 13.66
C ALA A 229 9.98 1.43 12.12
N ARG A 230 11.00 0.97 11.39
CA ARG A 230 10.94 0.83 9.93
C ARG A 230 9.93 -0.22 9.49
N THR A 231 9.84 -1.35 10.21
CA THR A 231 8.81 -2.37 9.97
C THR A 231 7.41 -1.79 10.20
N GLY A 232 7.18 -1.08 11.31
CA GLY A 232 5.91 -0.41 11.57
C GLY A 232 5.58 0.70 10.57
N LEU A 233 6.59 1.41 10.07
CA LEU A 233 6.46 2.39 9.00
C LEU A 233 6.01 1.72 7.69
N ALA A 234 6.60 0.57 7.37
CA ALA A 234 6.22 -0.24 6.23
C ALA A 234 4.78 -0.77 6.37
N ASP A 235 4.39 -1.28 7.53
CA ASP A 235 3.03 -1.72 7.81
C ASP A 235 2.02 -0.57 7.68
N ALA A 236 2.39 0.64 8.15
CA ALA A 236 1.57 1.84 7.98
C ALA A 236 1.43 2.21 6.50
N PHE A 237 2.49 2.09 5.69
CA PHE A 237 2.43 2.29 4.24
C PHE A 237 1.55 1.22 3.54
N SER A 238 1.72 -0.05 3.88
CA SER A 238 0.91 -1.14 3.34
C SER A 238 -0.56 -0.98 3.69
N ALA A 239 -0.87 -0.58 4.92
CA ALA A 239 -2.25 -0.31 5.32
C ALA A 239 -2.89 0.78 4.44
N VAL A 240 -2.13 1.80 4.03
CA VAL A 240 -2.65 2.85 3.16
C VAL A 240 -2.50 2.56 1.64
N GLY A 241 -2.27 1.30 1.26
CA GLY A 241 -2.13 0.91 -0.15
C GLY A 241 -0.82 1.34 -0.81
N ARG A 242 0.11 1.94 -0.05
CA ARG A 242 1.43 2.38 -0.52
C ARG A 242 2.44 1.22 -0.45
N HIS A 243 2.11 0.10 -1.08
CA HIS A 243 2.87 -1.15 -0.98
C HIS A 243 4.33 -1.02 -1.44
N ARG A 244 4.61 -0.14 -2.41
CA ARG A 244 5.99 0.11 -2.87
C ARG A 244 6.86 0.84 -1.83
N ASP A 245 6.27 1.77 -1.07
CA ASP A 245 6.97 2.41 0.05
C ASP A 245 7.21 1.41 1.18
N ALA A 246 6.26 0.51 1.42
CA ALA A 246 6.45 -0.59 2.37
C ALA A 246 7.61 -1.51 1.98
N VAL A 247 7.68 -1.94 0.70
CA VAL A 247 8.79 -2.72 0.15
C VAL A 247 10.14 -2.00 0.36
N ARG A 248 10.18 -0.68 0.20
CA ARG A 248 11.40 0.11 0.41
C ARG A 248 11.87 0.08 1.86
N GLU A 249 10.97 0.31 2.81
CA GLU A 249 11.32 0.30 4.22
C GLU A 249 11.73 -1.12 4.68
N HIS A 250 11.06 -2.19 4.22
CA HIS A 250 11.49 -3.56 4.52
C HIS A 250 12.87 -3.89 3.92
N ARG A 251 13.19 -3.42 2.71
CA ARG A 251 14.55 -3.58 2.15
C ARG A 251 15.61 -2.88 3.00
N ARG A 252 15.30 -1.72 3.58
CA ARG A 252 16.20 -1.03 4.52
C ARG A 252 16.38 -1.81 5.82
N VAL A 253 15.31 -2.46 6.32
CA VAL A 253 15.43 -3.35 7.49
C VAL A 253 16.35 -4.53 7.20
N ILE A 254 16.21 -5.17 6.04
CA ILE A 254 17.08 -6.27 5.64
C ILE A 254 18.53 -5.82 5.51
N ASP A 255 18.79 -4.68 4.86
CA ASP A 255 20.14 -4.10 4.72
C ASP A 255 20.75 -3.79 6.10
N LEU A 256 19.97 -3.21 7.02
CA LEU A 256 20.39 -2.95 8.39
C LEU A 256 20.76 -4.24 9.13
N ILE A 257 19.94 -5.30 9.04
CA ILE A 257 20.23 -6.59 9.68
C ILE A 257 21.49 -7.21 9.07
N GLN A 258 21.60 -7.26 7.74
CA GLN A 258 22.74 -7.89 7.07
C GLN A 258 24.07 -7.16 7.31
N THR A 259 24.04 -5.83 7.42
CA THR A 259 25.26 -5.02 7.60
C THR A 259 25.68 -4.90 9.05
N ARG A 260 24.73 -4.78 9.99
CA ARG A 260 25.03 -4.50 11.40
C ARG A 260 24.82 -5.70 12.32
N ARG A 261 24.02 -6.70 11.91
CA ARG A 261 23.66 -7.90 12.69
C ARG A 261 23.69 -9.19 11.85
N PRO A 262 24.83 -9.54 11.22
CA PRO A 262 24.92 -10.64 10.27
C PRO A 262 24.63 -12.03 10.86
N ASP A 263 24.71 -12.19 12.18
CA ASP A 263 24.48 -13.47 12.87
C ASP A 263 23.01 -13.69 13.30
N GLU A 264 22.10 -12.75 13.02
CA GLU A 264 20.69 -12.83 13.41
C GLU A 264 19.78 -13.41 12.31
N ASP A 265 19.97 -14.69 11.96
CA ASP A 265 19.20 -15.39 10.91
C ASP A 265 17.67 -15.34 11.12
N VAL A 266 17.21 -15.39 12.38
CA VAL A 266 15.78 -15.31 12.72
C VAL A 266 15.22 -13.91 12.44
N ALA A 267 15.99 -12.86 12.76
CA ALA A 267 15.58 -11.48 12.48
C ALA A 267 15.52 -11.24 10.97
N LEU A 268 16.48 -11.79 10.22
CA LEU A 268 16.49 -11.76 8.76
C LEU A 268 15.28 -12.51 8.18
N ALA A 269 14.97 -13.72 8.66
CA ALA A 269 13.80 -14.49 8.23
C ALA A 269 12.49 -13.76 8.51
N HIS A 270 12.37 -13.11 9.67
CA HIS A 270 11.21 -12.29 10.00
C HIS A 270 11.09 -11.09 9.05
N ALA A 271 12.18 -10.37 8.78
CA ALA A 271 12.19 -9.24 7.84
C ALA A 271 11.86 -9.68 6.40
N LEU A 272 12.35 -10.84 5.98
CA LEU A 272 12.04 -11.44 4.67
C LEU A 272 10.56 -11.79 4.53
N ASN A 273 9.92 -12.32 5.57
CA ASN A 273 8.48 -12.59 5.54
C ASN A 273 7.66 -11.30 5.36
N HIS A 274 8.02 -10.22 6.06
CA HIS A 274 7.36 -8.93 5.89
C HIS A 274 7.60 -8.33 4.50
N LEU A 275 8.84 -8.42 3.97
CA LEU A 275 9.13 -8.01 2.61
C LEU A 275 8.32 -8.83 1.60
N GLY A 276 8.20 -10.15 1.80
CA GLY A 276 7.45 -11.03 0.93
C GLY A 276 5.99 -10.63 0.83
N GLU A 277 5.35 -10.35 1.97
CA GLU A 277 3.98 -9.86 2.00
C GLU A 277 3.83 -8.48 1.33
N ALA A 278 4.77 -7.56 1.57
CA ALA A 278 4.75 -6.26 0.92
C ALA A 278 4.95 -6.35 -0.61
N LEU A 279 5.78 -7.28 -1.09
CA LEU A 279 5.98 -7.56 -2.53
C LEU A 279 4.71 -8.14 -3.15
N ARG A 280 4.07 -9.09 -2.46
CA ARG A 280 2.80 -9.68 -2.89
C ARG A 280 1.72 -8.60 -3.05
N MET A 281 1.56 -7.76 -2.04
CA MET A 281 0.63 -6.63 -2.08
C MET A 281 1.00 -5.59 -3.15
N ALA A 282 2.27 -5.48 -3.52
CA ALA A 282 2.74 -4.64 -4.63
C ALA A 282 2.57 -5.30 -6.02
N GLY A 283 2.08 -6.54 -6.10
CA GLY A 283 1.86 -7.31 -7.33
C GLY A 283 3.06 -8.14 -7.79
N ASP A 284 4.13 -8.24 -7.00
CA ASP A 284 5.32 -9.06 -7.29
C ASP A 284 5.23 -10.41 -6.58
N ALA A 285 4.36 -11.29 -7.08
CA ALA A 285 4.15 -12.62 -6.51
C ALA A 285 5.41 -13.50 -6.58
N ALA A 286 6.25 -13.33 -7.61
CA ALA A 286 7.49 -14.08 -7.78
C ALA A 286 8.54 -13.67 -6.74
N GLY A 287 8.73 -12.36 -6.53
CA GLY A 287 9.57 -11.81 -5.48
C GLY A 287 9.08 -12.20 -4.08
N ALA A 288 7.76 -12.15 -3.86
CA ALA A 288 7.15 -12.61 -2.61
C ALA A 288 7.49 -14.07 -2.30
N ARG A 289 7.29 -14.97 -3.26
CA ARG A 289 7.61 -16.39 -3.13
C ARG A 289 9.09 -16.60 -2.79
N SER A 290 10.00 -15.91 -3.48
CA SER A 290 11.43 -15.99 -3.20
C SER A 290 11.77 -15.57 -1.77
N CYS A 291 11.17 -14.49 -1.27
CA CYS A 291 11.37 -14.03 0.10
C CYS A 291 10.88 -15.04 1.14
N HIS A 292 9.69 -15.60 0.97
CA HIS A 292 9.13 -16.58 1.90
C HIS A 292 9.90 -17.90 1.88
N GLN A 293 10.32 -18.37 0.70
CA GLN A 293 11.16 -19.57 0.59
C GLN A 293 12.50 -19.36 1.29
N ARG A 294 13.13 -18.21 1.11
CA ARG A 294 14.38 -17.87 1.80
C ARG A 294 14.19 -17.77 3.32
N ALA A 295 13.08 -17.20 3.78
CA ALA A 295 12.76 -17.17 5.20
C ALA A 295 12.62 -18.60 5.76
N LEU A 296 11.94 -19.49 5.04
CA LEU A 296 11.77 -20.89 5.42
C LEU A 296 13.10 -21.65 5.45
N GLU A 297 14.02 -21.40 4.52
CA GLU A 297 15.38 -21.98 4.54
C GLU A 297 16.17 -21.60 5.80
N LEU A 298 15.96 -20.39 6.34
CA LEU A 298 16.68 -19.90 7.52
C LEU A 298 16.13 -20.49 8.83
N VAL A 299 14.83 -20.78 8.92
CA VAL A 299 14.19 -21.22 10.18
C VAL A 299 13.62 -22.64 10.16
N GLY A 300 13.54 -23.29 8.99
CA GLY A 300 12.85 -24.56 8.80
C GLY A 300 13.46 -25.70 9.63
N GLY A 301 12.61 -26.39 10.39
CA GLY A 301 13.01 -27.57 11.18
C GLY A 301 13.78 -27.28 12.46
N GLN A 302 13.82 -26.02 12.92
CA GLN A 302 14.41 -25.62 14.20
C GLN A 302 13.35 -25.44 15.29
N ASP A 303 13.51 -26.12 16.43
CA ASP A 303 12.62 -25.98 17.59
C ASP A 303 12.66 -24.55 18.15
N GLY A 304 11.51 -23.88 18.24
CA GLY A 304 11.35 -22.56 18.87
C GLY A 304 10.94 -21.41 17.95
N TRP A 305 10.93 -21.59 16.61
CA TRP A 305 10.65 -20.51 15.64
C TRP A 305 9.34 -20.67 14.85
N ALA A 306 8.39 -21.42 15.42
CA ALA A 306 7.12 -21.77 14.81
C ALA A 306 6.35 -20.58 14.18
N LEU A 307 6.39 -19.40 14.80
CA LEU A 307 5.69 -18.21 14.30
C LEU A 307 6.27 -17.66 12.98
N VAL A 308 7.59 -17.69 12.84
CA VAL A 308 8.31 -17.20 11.64
C VAL A 308 8.18 -18.22 10.51
N GLU A 309 8.31 -19.51 10.83
CA GLU A 309 8.09 -20.59 9.88
C GLU A 309 6.64 -20.61 9.37
N SER A 310 5.66 -20.52 10.28
CA SER A 310 4.25 -20.42 9.92
C SER A 310 3.97 -19.23 9.01
N ALA A 311 4.55 -18.06 9.29
CA ALA A 311 4.39 -16.88 8.44
C ALA A 311 4.92 -17.12 7.01
N ALA A 312 6.08 -17.77 6.88
CA ALA A 312 6.66 -18.12 5.59
C ALA A 312 5.75 -19.08 4.80
N ARG A 313 5.27 -20.14 5.45
CA ARG A 313 4.35 -21.12 4.83
C ARG A 313 3.04 -20.47 4.39
N PHE A 314 2.44 -19.64 5.23
CA PHE A 314 1.24 -18.90 4.85
C PHE A 314 1.48 -17.93 3.67
N GLY A 315 2.64 -17.27 3.61
CA GLY A 315 3.00 -16.40 2.48
C GLY A 315 3.24 -17.18 1.18
N LEU A 316 3.85 -18.38 1.25
CA LEU A 316 3.97 -19.29 0.10
C LEU A 316 2.60 -19.75 -0.39
N SER A 317 1.67 -20.05 0.52
CA SER A 317 0.29 -20.40 0.19
C SER A 317 -0.40 -19.28 -0.60
N ASP A 318 -0.27 -18.03 -0.18
CA ASP A 318 -0.85 -16.87 -0.89
C ASP A 318 -0.21 -16.67 -2.27
N ALA A 319 1.12 -16.76 -2.36
CA ALA A 319 1.83 -16.65 -3.64
C ALA A 319 1.49 -17.80 -4.60
N ALA A 320 1.14 -18.99 -4.08
CA ALA A 320 0.67 -20.13 -4.87
C ALA A 320 -0.76 -19.90 -5.39
N LEU A 321 -1.66 -19.37 -4.55
CA LEU A 321 -3.03 -18.97 -4.93
C LEU A 321 -3.03 -18.02 -6.13
N GLU A 322 -2.21 -16.96 -6.06
CA GLU A 322 -2.11 -15.95 -7.12
C GLU A 322 -1.56 -16.52 -8.44
N SER A 323 -0.73 -17.56 -8.37
CA SER A 323 -0.21 -18.28 -9.54
C SER A 323 -1.09 -19.41 -10.05
N GLY A 324 -2.21 -19.71 -9.38
CA GLY A 324 -3.13 -20.80 -9.72
C GLY A 324 -2.65 -22.22 -9.35
N SER A 325 -1.65 -22.35 -8.47
CA SER A 325 -1.10 -23.64 -8.01
C SER A 325 -1.87 -24.16 -6.80
N GLY A 326 -3.00 -24.84 -7.04
CA GLY A 326 -3.93 -25.27 -5.99
C GLY A 326 -3.33 -26.25 -4.96
N GLU A 327 -2.54 -27.24 -5.41
CA GLU A 327 -1.93 -28.24 -4.52
C GLU A 327 -0.89 -27.63 -3.59
N GLU A 328 0.05 -26.85 -4.13
CA GLU A 328 1.08 -26.14 -3.36
C GLU A 328 0.47 -25.18 -2.34
N MET A 329 -0.63 -24.51 -2.72
CA MET A 329 -1.34 -23.60 -1.85
C MET A 329 -1.94 -24.31 -0.64
N VAL A 330 -2.64 -25.43 -0.86
CA VAL A 330 -3.25 -26.24 0.20
C VAL A 330 -2.18 -26.85 1.11
N GLU A 331 -1.11 -27.42 0.54
CA GLU A 331 0.00 -28.01 1.30
C GLU A 331 0.62 -26.98 2.25
N ASN A 332 1.00 -25.80 1.74
CA ASN A 332 1.59 -24.75 2.54
C ASN A 332 0.64 -24.21 3.62
N LEU A 333 -0.66 -24.13 3.32
CA LEU A 333 -1.68 -23.72 4.28
C LEU A 333 -1.77 -24.69 5.47
N PHE A 334 -1.85 -26.00 5.17
CA PHE A 334 -1.88 -27.06 6.19
C PHE A 334 -0.59 -27.08 7.01
N GLN A 335 0.56 -27.04 6.33
CA GLN A 335 1.87 -27.04 6.95
C GLN A 335 2.07 -25.80 7.84
N GLY A 336 1.60 -24.62 7.41
CA GLY A 336 1.65 -23.39 8.20
C GLY A 336 0.80 -23.45 9.47
N PHE A 337 -0.34 -24.14 9.41
CA PHE A 337 -1.21 -24.38 10.56
C PHE A 337 -0.60 -25.40 11.54
N ILE A 338 -0.12 -26.53 11.06
CA ILE A 338 0.47 -27.61 11.90
C ILE A 338 1.62 -27.08 12.75
N VAL A 339 2.49 -26.24 12.18
CA VAL A 339 3.61 -25.63 12.92
C VAL A 339 3.15 -24.78 14.10
N THR A 340 1.94 -24.22 14.04
CA THR A 340 1.38 -23.42 15.13
C THR A 340 0.66 -24.24 16.21
N LEU A 341 0.48 -25.55 16.01
CA LEU A 341 -0.10 -26.49 16.98
C LEU A 341 0.89 -26.83 18.10
N THR A 342 1.43 -25.79 18.74
CA THR A 342 2.32 -25.88 19.90
C THR A 342 1.53 -25.67 21.19
N PRO A 343 2.06 -26.06 22.37
CA PRO A 343 1.46 -25.72 23.67
C PRO A 343 1.37 -24.21 23.95
N ASP A 344 2.06 -23.37 23.16
CA ASP A 344 2.02 -21.91 23.29
C ASP A 344 0.75 -21.31 22.68
N LEU A 345 -0.10 -20.75 23.55
CA LEU A 345 -1.37 -20.11 23.19
C LEU A 345 -1.21 -18.96 22.19
N GLN A 346 -0.08 -18.25 22.23
CA GLN A 346 0.16 -17.10 21.35
C GLN A 346 0.41 -17.55 19.90
N SER A 347 1.23 -18.58 19.72
CA SER A 347 1.54 -19.18 18.43
C SER A 347 0.29 -19.75 17.77
N LEU A 348 -0.50 -20.51 18.53
CA LEU A 348 -1.75 -21.08 18.05
C LEU A 348 -2.76 -20.00 17.65
N GLY A 349 -2.99 -18.99 18.50
CA GLY A 349 -3.93 -17.91 18.19
C GLY A 349 -3.53 -17.12 16.94
N THR A 350 -2.23 -16.94 16.72
CA THR A 350 -1.70 -16.29 15.50
C THR A 350 -1.94 -17.16 14.25
N GLY A 351 -1.67 -18.47 14.34
CA GLY A 351 -1.93 -19.41 13.26
C GLY A 351 -3.40 -19.50 12.87
N LEU A 352 -4.28 -19.61 13.86
CA LEU A 352 -5.74 -19.63 13.67
C LEU A 352 -6.23 -18.32 13.03
N SER A 353 -5.73 -17.17 13.46
CA SER A 353 -6.09 -15.89 12.84
C SER A 353 -5.70 -15.81 11.36
N ARG A 354 -4.50 -16.29 11.02
CA ARG A 354 -3.99 -16.34 9.63
C ARG A 354 -4.78 -17.32 8.77
N LEU A 355 -5.17 -18.46 9.32
CA LEU A 355 -6.03 -19.43 8.64
C LEU A 355 -7.42 -18.84 8.39
N ALA A 356 -8.06 -18.28 9.42
CA ALA A 356 -9.39 -17.70 9.32
C ALA A 356 -9.47 -16.60 8.24
N ALA A 357 -8.45 -15.75 8.15
CA ALA A 357 -8.38 -14.72 7.12
C ALA A 357 -8.43 -15.30 5.70
N ARG A 358 -7.78 -16.44 5.45
CA ARG A 358 -7.75 -17.11 4.13
C ARG A 358 -9.02 -17.88 3.83
N LEU A 359 -9.68 -18.44 4.84
CA LEU A 359 -10.98 -19.11 4.67
C LEU A 359 -12.11 -18.15 4.24
N THR A 360 -11.92 -16.83 4.37
CA THR A 360 -12.83 -15.85 3.77
C THR A 360 -12.71 -15.78 2.24
N GLN A 361 -11.63 -16.30 1.64
CA GLN A 361 -11.39 -16.39 0.19
C GLN A 361 -11.84 -17.75 -0.36
N ASP A 362 -11.93 -17.89 -1.68
CA ASP A 362 -12.36 -19.13 -2.33
C ASP A 362 -11.20 -20.12 -2.43
N VAL A 363 -11.03 -20.92 -1.38
CA VAL A 363 -9.91 -21.84 -1.22
C VAL A 363 -10.40 -23.29 -1.43
N PRO A 364 -9.68 -24.15 -2.17
CA PRO A 364 -9.97 -25.58 -2.23
C PRO A 364 -10.00 -26.19 -0.83
N GLU A 365 -10.82 -27.23 -0.64
CA GLU A 365 -10.94 -27.95 0.64
C GLU A 365 -11.36 -27.09 1.85
N THR A 366 -11.99 -25.93 1.61
CA THR A 366 -12.51 -25.03 2.67
C THR A 366 -13.34 -25.77 3.73
N ASP A 367 -14.17 -26.73 3.32
CA ASP A 367 -15.01 -27.53 4.23
C ASP A 367 -14.16 -28.32 5.25
N LEU A 368 -13.09 -28.96 4.79
CA LEU A 368 -12.17 -29.74 5.65
C LEU A 368 -11.42 -28.82 6.62
N LEU A 369 -10.94 -27.68 6.14
CA LEU A 369 -10.20 -26.70 6.94
C LEU A 369 -11.09 -26.08 8.02
N ILE A 370 -12.35 -25.80 7.71
CA ILE A 370 -13.33 -25.31 8.70
C ILE A 370 -13.60 -26.38 9.76
N SER A 371 -13.88 -27.63 9.36
CA SER A 371 -14.12 -28.73 10.31
C SER A 371 -12.92 -28.99 11.22
N LEU A 372 -11.69 -28.97 10.68
CA LEU A 372 -10.48 -29.09 11.50
C LEU A 372 -10.37 -27.94 12.50
N THR A 373 -10.66 -26.72 12.07
CA THR A 373 -10.61 -25.57 12.98
C THR A 373 -11.67 -25.65 14.08
N GLU A 374 -12.90 -26.06 13.75
CA GLU A 374 -13.97 -26.28 14.75
C GLU A 374 -13.52 -27.28 15.83
N ILE A 375 -12.90 -28.40 15.43
CA ILE A 375 -12.34 -29.39 16.36
C ILE A 375 -11.31 -28.76 17.31
N PHE A 376 -10.43 -27.90 16.79
CA PHE A 376 -9.43 -27.22 17.62
C PHE A 376 -10.04 -26.13 18.52
N LEU A 377 -11.00 -25.35 18.03
CA LEU A 377 -11.71 -24.35 18.83
C LEU A 377 -12.51 -24.99 19.98
N ASP A 378 -13.19 -26.09 19.71
CA ASP A 378 -13.93 -26.87 20.71
C ASP A 378 -12.98 -27.50 21.74
N GLY A 379 -11.81 -27.98 21.31
CA GLY A 379 -10.76 -28.48 22.21
C GLY A 379 -10.15 -27.40 23.12
N PHE A 380 -10.18 -26.13 22.71
CA PHE A 380 -9.69 -24.98 23.47
C PHE A 380 -10.76 -24.32 24.34
N ALA A 381 -12.04 -24.61 24.14
CA ALA A 381 -13.13 -24.12 24.96
C ALA A 381 -13.16 -24.82 26.34
N GLY A 382 -12.19 -24.51 27.21
CA GLY A 382 -12.27 -24.91 28.62
C GLY A 382 -13.50 -24.30 29.31
N PRO A 383 -14.03 -24.90 30.39
CA PRO A 383 -15.30 -24.50 31.03
C PRO A 383 -15.34 -23.08 31.64
N LYS A 384 -14.27 -22.28 31.52
CA LYS A 384 -14.16 -20.89 32.03
C LYS A 384 -13.54 -19.87 31.07
N GLU A 385 -13.07 -20.26 29.88
CA GLU A 385 -12.37 -19.37 28.93
C GLU A 385 -13.20 -18.67 27.81
N PRO A 386 -14.53 -18.87 27.62
CA PRO A 386 -15.31 -18.18 26.57
C PRO A 386 -15.32 -16.63 26.67
N SER A 387 -14.89 -16.08 27.81
CA SER A 387 -14.90 -14.64 28.08
C SER A 387 -13.61 -13.91 27.69
N SER A 388 -12.53 -14.63 27.32
CA SER A 388 -11.28 -13.96 26.94
C SER A 388 -11.46 -13.17 25.63
N PRO A 389 -10.97 -11.92 25.54
CA PRO A 389 -11.08 -11.11 24.32
C PRO A 389 -10.43 -11.77 23.09
N GLY A 390 -9.33 -12.51 23.28
CA GLY A 390 -8.64 -13.23 22.21
C GLY A 390 -9.46 -14.37 21.61
N TYR A 391 -10.11 -15.18 22.46
CA TYR A 391 -11.02 -16.24 22.01
C TYR A 391 -12.22 -15.67 21.24
N ARG A 392 -12.82 -14.60 21.77
CA ARG A 392 -13.93 -13.90 21.08
C ARG A 392 -13.50 -13.41 19.70
N ARG A 393 -12.32 -12.82 19.57
CA ARG A 393 -11.79 -12.35 18.27
C ARG A 393 -11.61 -13.49 17.26
N LEU A 394 -11.05 -14.62 17.69
CA LEU A 394 -10.88 -15.79 16.84
C LEU A 394 -12.24 -16.34 16.38
N SER A 395 -13.17 -16.52 17.31
CA SER A 395 -14.54 -16.98 17.02
C SER A 395 -15.24 -16.09 15.99
N LEU A 396 -15.13 -14.76 16.12
CA LEU A 396 -15.72 -13.83 15.15
C LEU A 396 -15.15 -13.97 13.72
N LEU A 397 -13.84 -14.22 13.59
CA LEU A 397 -13.20 -14.41 12.28
C LEU A 397 -13.69 -15.70 11.60
N PHE A 398 -13.83 -16.79 12.37
CA PHE A 398 -14.33 -18.06 11.83
C PHE A 398 -15.82 -18.02 11.53
N ASP A 399 -16.63 -17.40 12.38
CA ASP A 399 -18.07 -17.21 12.10
C ASP A 399 -18.28 -16.41 10.80
N ARG A 400 -17.42 -15.41 10.53
CA ARG A 400 -17.46 -14.68 9.25
C ARG A 400 -17.10 -15.59 8.07
N ALA A 401 -16.03 -16.39 8.19
CA ALA A 401 -15.63 -17.33 7.14
C ALA A 401 -16.74 -18.36 6.84
N LEU A 402 -17.35 -18.93 7.89
CA LEU A 402 -18.50 -19.83 7.78
C LEU A 402 -19.70 -19.16 7.10
N ALA A 403 -19.99 -17.89 7.43
CA ALA A 403 -21.07 -17.15 6.77
C ALA A 403 -20.81 -16.97 5.25
N LEU A 404 -19.57 -16.67 4.87
CA LEU A 404 -19.19 -16.54 3.46
C LEU A 404 -19.25 -17.89 2.72
N GLN A 405 -18.90 -18.98 3.39
CA GLN A 405 -19.07 -20.33 2.86
C GLN A 405 -20.56 -20.67 2.65
N HIS A 406 -21.43 -20.39 3.63
CA HIS A 406 -22.88 -20.53 3.45
C HIS A 406 -23.38 -19.72 2.24
N ARG A 407 -22.85 -18.50 2.06
CA ARG A 407 -23.16 -17.66 0.89
C ARG A 407 -22.74 -18.34 -0.43
N ARG A 408 -21.53 -18.91 -0.50
CA ARG A 408 -21.05 -19.68 -1.68
C ARG A 408 -21.90 -20.90 -1.98
N GLN A 409 -22.31 -21.61 -0.93
CA GLN A 409 -23.25 -22.75 -1.01
C GLN A 409 -24.70 -22.32 -1.31
N ARG A 410 -24.95 -21.04 -1.61
CA ARG A 410 -26.27 -20.42 -1.85
C ARG A 410 -27.25 -20.53 -0.67
N ARG A 411 -26.76 -20.80 0.55
CA ARG A 411 -27.52 -20.82 1.81
C ARG A 411 -27.68 -19.41 2.40
N ARG A 412 -28.28 -18.51 1.60
CA ARG A 412 -28.33 -17.06 1.89
C ARG A 412 -28.97 -16.69 3.23
N ARG A 413 -30.05 -17.36 3.65
CA ARG A 413 -30.75 -17.04 4.91
C ARG A 413 -29.87 -17.28 6.13
N GLU A 414 -29.09 -18.35 6.11
CA GLU A 414 -28.19 -18.71 7.20
C GLU A 414 -26.99 -17.76 7.24
N ALA A 415 -26.40 -17.45 6.08
CA ALA A 415 -25.37 -16.44 5.94
C ALA A 415 -25.82 -15.08 6.49
N ALA A 416 -27.00 -14.60 6.08
CA ALA A 416 -27.56 -13.33 6.54
C ALA A 416 -27.84 -13.32 8.04
N THR A 417 -28.33 -14.43 8.60
CA THR A 417 -28.58 -14.57 10.04
C THR A 417 -27.28 -14.49 10.85
N LEU A 418 -26.24 -15.20 10.39
CA LEU A 418 -24.94 -15.22 11.04
C LEU A 418 -24.25 -13.86 10.95
N LEU A 419 -24.21 -13.25 9.76
CA LEU A 419 -23.65 -11.91 9.54
C LEU A 419 -24.40 -10.82 10.32
N SER A 420 -25.72 -10.92 10.48
CA SER A 420 -26.51 -9.99 11.30
C SER A 420 -26.17 -10.10 12.80
N ARG A 421 -25.88 -11.31 13.28
CA ARG A 421 -25.40 -11.53 14.66
C ARG A 421 -23.99 -10.96 14.82
N LEU A 422 -23.09 -11.28 13.91
CA LEU A 422 -21.71 -10.79 13.91
C LEU A 422 -21.66 -9.28 13.89
N ARG A 423 -22.42 -8.64 13.00
CA ARG A 423 -22.48 -7.18 12.91
C ARG A 423 -22.87 -6.54 14.25
N ARG A 424 -23.87 -7.08 14.94
CA ARG A 424 -24.28 -6.59 16.28
C ARG A 424 -23.16 -6.73 17.32
N GLN A 425 -22.46 -7.87 17.33
CA GLN A 425 -21.33 -8.09 18.23
C GLN A 425 -20.17 -7.13 17.94
N THR A 426 -19.88 -6.85 16.66
CA THR A 426 -18.83 -5.89 16.26
C THR A 426 -19.23 -4.43 16.42
N GLN A 427 -20.51 -4.12 16.68
CA GLN A 427 -20.97 -2.75 16.86
C GLN A 427 -20.55 -2.15 18.21
N GLU A 428 -20.24 -2.99 19.20
CA GLU A 428 -19.79 -2.56 20.53
C GLU A 428 -18.32 -2.10 20.55
N ASP A 429 -17.53 -2.52 19.55
CA ASP A 429 -16.16 -2.06 19.32
C ASP A 429 -15.89 -1.87 17.80
N PRO A 430 -16.44 -0.79 17.20
CA PRO A 430 -16.29 -0.54 15.75
C PRO A 430 -14.85 -0.24 15.32
N GLU A 431 -13.98 0.16 16.25
CA GLU A 431 -12.60 0.58 15.97
C GLU A 431 -11.63 -0.59 15.85
N GLN A 432 -11.92 -1.74 16.49
CA GLN A 432 -11.01 -2.89 16.49
C GLN A 432 -11.40 -4.02 15.51
N PHE A 433 -12.59 -3.99 14.93
CA PHE A 433 -13.12 -5.14 14.21
C PHE A 433 -13.63 -4.83 12.82
N GLN A 434 -13.72 -5.89 12.02
CA GLN A 434 -14.21 -5.97 10.65
C GLN A 434 -15.65 -5.46 10.46
N TYR A 435 -16.20 -4.57 11.31
CA TYR A 435 -17.56 -4.05 11.26
C TYR A 435 -17.96 -3.62 9.84
N HIS A 436 -17.12 -2.83 9.17
CA HIS A 436 -17.37 -2.38 7.81
C HIS A 436 -17.33 -3.54 6.80
N ALA A 437 -16.44 -4.52 6.98
CA ALA A 437 -16.33 -5.69 6.11
C ALA A 437 -17.51 -6.66 6.31
N VAL A 438 -17.89 -6.96 7.56
CA VAL A 438 -19.09 -7.74 7.91
C VAL A 438 -20.36 -7.03 7.43
N THR A 439 -20.40 -5.70 7.50
CA THR A 439 -21.51 -4.90 6.95
C THR A 439 -21.58 -5.03 5.42
N ALA A 440 -20.44 -4.97 4.73
CA ALA A 440 -20.39 -5.18 3.28
C ALA A 440 -20.83 -6.61 2.91
N ASP A 441 -20.32 -7.64 3.60
CA ASP A 441 -20.68 -9.04 3.37
C ASP A 441 -22.19 -9.29 3.61
N LEU A 442 -22.75 -8.70 4.67
CA LEU A 442 -24.18 -8.76 4.97
C LEU A 442 -24.99 -8.08 3.86
N ALA A 443 -24.63 -6.85 3.50
CA ALA A 443 -25.33 -6.10 2.47
C ALA A 443 -25.28 -6.82 1.11
N GLU A 444 -24.15 -7.41 0.74
CA GLU A 444 -24.00 -8.19 -0.49
C GLU A 444 -24.90 -9.44 -0.47
N THR A 445 -24.96 -10.13 0.68
CA THR A 445 -25.86 -11.27 0.88
C THR A 445 -27.33 -10.88 0.72
N LEU A 446 -27.70 -9.70 1.23
CA LEU A 446 -29.06 -9.14 1.17
C LEU A 446 -29.41 -8.55 -0.20
N ALA A 447 -28.45 -8.04 -0.96
CA ALA A 447 -28.64 -7.40 -2.27
C ALA A 447 -29.38 -8.31 -3.27
N ALA A 448 -29.10 -9.61 -3.22
CA ALA A 448 -29.75 -10.61 -4.07
C ALA A 448 -31.10 -11.12 -3.52
N GLY A 449 -31.62 -10.52 -2.44
CA GLY A 449 -32.84 -10.89 -1.73
C GLY A 449 -34.10 -10.17 -2.21
N SER A 450 -35.07 -10.06 -1.30
CA SER A 450 -36.34 -9.34 -1.51
C SER A 450 -36.15 -7.82 -1.59
N HIS A 451 -37.21 -7.08 -1.96
CA HIS A 451 -37.19 -5.61 -1.93
C HIS A 451 -36.82 -5.07 -0.54
N ALA A 452 -37.36 -5.66 0.53
CA ALA A 452 -37.01 -5.29 1.91
C ALA A 452 -35.54 -5.58 2.25
N ASP A 453 -34.99 -6.70 1.78
CA ASP A 453 -33.57 -7.03 1.98
C ASP A 453 -32.66 -6.02 1.26
N ARG A 454 -33.00 -5.63 0.03
CA ARG A 454 -32.27 -4.60 -0.74
C ARG A 454 -32.35 -3.23 -0.09
N GLN A 455 -33.50 -2.84 0.44
CA GLN A 455 -33.65 -1.60 1.20
C GLN A 455 -32.73 -1.62 2.42
N LEU A 456 -32.74 -2.70 3.19
CA LEU A 456 -31.85 -2.87 4.33
C LEU A 456 -30.38 -2.83 3.92
N ALA A 457 -30.01 -3.45 2.80
CA ALA A 457 -28.65 -3.39 2.26
C ALA A 457 -28.22 -1.93 1.96
N VAL A 458 -29.05 -1.15 1.27
CA VAL A 458 -28.78 0.27 0.98
C VAL A 458 -28.64 1.07 2.28
N ASP A 459 -29.55 0.90 3.25
CA ASP A 459 -29.51 1.63 4.52
C ASP A 459 -28.22 1.33 5.30
N LEU A 460 -27.81 0.07 5.35
CA LEU A 460 -26.57 -0.39 6.00
C LEU A 460 -25.33 0.22 5.36
N LEU A 461 -25.23 0.14 4.03
CA LEU A 461 -24.10 0.66 3.26
C LEU A 461 -24.03 2.19 3.38
N TRP A 462 -25.18 2.87 3.29
CA TRP A 462 -25.26 4.32 3.41
C TRP A 462 -24.81 4.81 4.80
N GLN A 463 -25.30 4.16 5.87
CA GLN A 463 -24.90 4.47 7.23
C GLN A 463 -23.40 4.28 7.42
N SER A 464 -22.87 3.14 6.97
CA SER A 464 -21.46 2.79 7.06
C SER A 464 -20.57 3.81 6.34
N ARG A 465 -20.90 4.15 5.07
CA ARG A 465 -20.24 5.19 4.29
C ARG A 465 -20.27 6.55 5.01
N THR A 466 -21.42 6.96 5.53
CA THR A 466 -21.59 8.26 6.20
C THR A 466 -20.74 8.36 7.46
N THR A 467 -20.68 7.29 8.27
CA THR A 467 -19.83 7.23 9.46
C THR A 467 -18.35 7.32 9.09
N LEU A 468 -17.91 6.57 8.08
CA LEU A 468 -16.53 6.60 7.57
C LEU A 468 -16.14 8.02 7.13
N LEU A 469 -16.94 8.65 6.27
CA LEU A 469 -16.63 9.99 5.76
C LEU A 469 -16.60 11.07 6.85
N ARG A 470 -17.50 10.98 7.85
CA ARG A 470 -17.46 11.90 9.02
C ARG A 470 -16.19 11.72 9.84
N ARG A 471 -15.75 10.47 10.05
CA ARG A 471 -14.50 10.18 10.76
C ARG A 471 -13.30 10.76 10.03
N LEU A 472 -13.19 10.51 8.72
CA LEU A 472 -12.11 11.04 7.90
C LEU A 472 -12.10 12.58 7.88
N ALA A 473 -13.27 13.22 7.90
CA ALA A 473 -13.37 14.67 8.03
C ALA A 473 -12.91 15.17 9.42
N ALA A 474 -13.23 14.46 10.50
CA ALA A 474 -12.77 14.82 11.85
C ALA A 474 -11.24 14.64 12.03
N GLU A 475 -10.65 13.62 11.40
CA GLU A 475 -9.20 13.39 11.40
C GLU A 475 -8.43 14.49 10.63
N ALA A 476 -9.08 15.14 9.65
CA ALA A 476 -8.51 16.26 8.89
C ALA A 476 -8.27 17.53 9.73
N ASP A 477 -9.12 17.76 10.73
CA ASP A 477 -9.16 19.01 11.50
C ASP A 477 -8.18 19.02 12.69
N ALA A 478 -7.67 17.86 13.13
CA ALA A 478 -7.09 17.72 14.47
C ALA A 478 -5.59 18.05 14.61
N ASP A 479 -4.78 18.14 13.54
CA ASP A 479 -3.33 18.43 13.68
C ASP A 479 -2.71 19.37 12.61
N THR A 480 -3.36 19.64 11.47
CA THR A 480 -2.77 20.45 10.38
C THR A 480 -3.78 21.32 9.61
N GLY A 481 -5.09 21.22 9.90
CA GLY A 481 -6.14 21.90 9.13
C GLY A 481 -6.26 21.45 7.66
N VAL A 482 -5.52 20.42 7.25
CA VAL A 482 -5.61 19.77 5.93
C VAL A 482 -5.36 18.29 6.16
N ALA A 483 -6.39 17.46 5.99
CA ALA A 483 -6.21 16.01 5.91
C ALA A 483 -5.15 15.69 4.86
N ASP A 484 -4.17 14.84 5.18
CA ASP A 484 -3.28 14.26 4.18
C ASP A 484 -4.14 13.57 3.12
N PRO A 485 -4.25 14.12 1.89
CA PRO A 485 -5.18 13.61 0.88
C PRO A 485 -4.87 12.16 0.51
N GLN A 486 -3.61 11.72 0.67
CA GLN A 486 -3.21 10.34 0.43
C GLN A 486 -3.73 9.38 1.50
N SER A 487 -3.74 9.81 2.77
CA SER A 487 -4.28 9.01 3.89
C SER A 487 -5.80 8.88 3.79
N THR A 488 -6.51 9.97 3.46
CA THR A 488 -7.95 9.92 3.16
C THR A 488 -8.22 9.03 1.95
N ARG A 489 -7.37 9.12 0.91
CA ARG A 489 -7.49 8.28 -0.28
C ARG A 489 -7.45 6.80 0.06
N ALA A 490 -6.46 6.42 0.84
CA ALA A 490 -6.27 5.05 1.22
C ALA A 490 -7.39 4.49 2.10
N ALA A 491 -7.89 5.26 3.06
CA ALA A 491 -8.97 4.83 3.92
C ALA A 491 -10.27 4.56 3.13
N VAL A 492 -10.60 5.40 2.14
CA VAL A 492 -11.75 5.13 1.27
C VAL A 492 -11.49 3.92 0.37
N GLN A 493 -10.27 3.76 -0.14
CA GLN A 493 -9.88 2.59 -0.94
C GLN A 493 -9.96 1.26 -0.17
N GLN A 494 -9.64 1.24 1.13
CA GLN A 494 -9.85 0.07 2.00
C GLN A 494 -11.33 -0.37 2.04
N HIS A 495 -12.25 0.59 1.86
CA HIS A 495 -13.70 0.36 1.84
C HIS A 495 -14.30 0.43 0.43
N ARG A 496 -13.49 0.26 -0.63
CA ARG A 496 -13.94 0.31 -2.04
C ARG A 496 -15.08 -0.66 -2.33
N VAL A 497 -15.04 -1.87 -1.76
CA VAL A 497 -16.06 -2.92 -1.97
C VAL A 497 -17.44 -2.42 -1.53
N LEU A 498 -17.49 -1.74 -0.39
CA LEU A 498 -18.71 -1.16 0.14
C LEU A 498 -19.29 -0.09 -0.79
N HIS A 499 -18.43 0.79 -1.33
CA HIS A 499 -18.84 1.86 -2.23
C HIS A 499 -19.30 1.33 -3.58
N HIS A 500 -18.56 0.38 -4.17
CA HIS A 500 -18.94 -0.27 -5.42
C HIS A 500 -20.29 -0.99 -5.28
N LEU A 501 -20.48 -1.76 -4.20
CA LEU A 501 -21.76 -2.45 -3.95
C LEU A 501 -22.93 -1.46 -3.78
N LEU A 502 -22.70 -0.33 -3.10
CA LEU A 502 -23.72 0.71 -2.96
C LEU A 502 -24.05 1.34 -4.32
N ALA A 503 -23.04 1.65 -5.14
CA ALA A 503 -23.24 2.18 -6.49
C ALA A 503 -24.02 1.19 -7.37
N ASP A 504 -23.68 -0.10 -7.33
CA ASP A 504 -24.40 -1.15 -8.08
C ASP A 504 -25.86 -1.27 -7.63
N LEU A 505 -26.13 -1.27 -6.32
CA LEU A 505 -27.49 -1.29 -5.79
C LEU A 505 -28.31 -0.06 -6.22
N LEU A 506 -27.69 1.12 -6.24
CA LEU A 506 -28.34 2.34 -6.73
C LEU A 506 -28.67 2.26 -8.22
N LEU A 507 -27.75 1.76 -9.03
CA LEU A 507 -27.95 1.61 -10.47
C LEU A 507 -29.03 0.55 -10.79
N ASP A 508 -29.06 -0.55 -10.06
CA ASP A 508 -29.96 -1.67 -10.33
C ASP A 508 -31.35 -1.52 -9.73
N HIS A 509 -31.44 -0.88 -8.56
CA HIS A 509 -32.65 -0.84 -7.75
C HIS A 509 -32.99 0.53 -7.18
N GLY A 510 -32.14 1.55 -7.36
CA GLY A 510 -32.30 2.84 -6.69
C GLY A 510 -33.57 3.62 -7.03
N ARG A 511 -34.25 3.30 -8.15
CA ARG A 511 -35.57 3.88 -8.50
C ARG A 511 -36.74 3.28 -7.72
N GLU A 512 -36.56 2.08 -7.18
CA GLU A 512 -37.56 1.34 -6.39
C GLU A 512 -37.31 1.43 -4.88
N LEU A 513 -36.12 1.89 -4.49
CA LEU A 513 -35.66 1.97 -3.11
C LEU A 513 -35.72 3.41 -2.58
N HIS A 514 -35.88 3.54 -1.27
CA HIS A 514 -35.71 4.82 -0.60
C HIS A 514 -34.22 5.14 -0.47
N VAL A 515 -33.79 6.23 -1.09
CA VAL A 515 -32.42 6.74 -1.03
C VAL A 515 -32.46 8.10 -0.32
N PRO A 516 -31.64 8.33 0.73
CA PRO A 516 -31.64 9.56 1.51
C PRO A 516 -30.91 10.71 0.77
N SER A 517 -31.30 10.99 -0.47
CA SER A 517 -30.79 12.08 -1.30
C SER A 517 -31.86 12.53 -2.30
N ALA A 518 -31.90 13.82 -2.63
CA ALA A 518 -32.78 14.35 -3.68
C ALA A 518 -32.22 14.15 -5.10
N ARG A 519 -30.97 13.68 -5.23
CA ARG A 519 -30.32 13.37 -6.51
C ARG A 519 -30.86 12.07 -7.10
N SER A 520 -30.76 11.93 -8.42
CA SER A 520 -31.08 10.65 -9.07
C SER A 520 -30.10 9.54 -8.63
N PRO A 521 -30.52 8.26 -8.66
CA PRO A 521 -29.62 7.14 -8.34
C PRO A 521 -28.35 7.12 -9.21
N GLU A 522 -28.45 7.50 -10.48
CA GLU A 522 -27.33 7.53 -11.42
C GLU A 522 -26.32 8.63 -11.06
N GLU A 523 -26.79 9.84 -10.72
CA GLU A 523 -25.90 10.91 -10.25
C GLU A 523 -25.21 10.53 -8.94
N LEU A 524 -25.94 9.88 -8.04
CA LEU A 524 -25.38 9.47 -6.76
C LEU A 524 -24.38 8.33 -6.91
N ALA A 525 -24.63 7.37 -7.82
CA ALA A 525 -23.67 6.32 -8.15
C ALA A 525 -22.39 6.92 -8.76
N PHE A 526 -22.51 7.91 -9.66
CA PHE A 526 -21.34 8.65 -10.17
C PHE A 526 -20.53 9.28 -9.03
N ASP A 527 -21.20 9.99 -8.12
CA ASP A 527 -20.53 10.65 -6.99
C ASP A 527 -19.85 9.64 -6.07
N ILE A 528 -20.46 8.48 -5.82
CA ILE A 528 -19.86 7.40 -5.01
C ILE A 528 -18.63 6.79 -5.69
N HIS A 529 -18.67 6.62 -7.01
CA HIS A 529 -17.51 6.18 -7.78
C HIS A 529 -16.37 7.20 -7.70
N GLU A 530 -16.67 8.49 -7.89
CA GLU A 530 -15.70 9.59 -7.75
C GLU A 530 -15.13 9.69 -6.33
N GLU A 531 -15.94 9.43 -5.31
CA GLU A 531 -15.48 9.40 -3.93
C GLU A 531 -14.41 8.34 -3.69
N VAL A 532 -14.48 7.20 -4.37
CA VAL A 532 -13.45 6.15 -4.33
C VAL A 532 -12.22 6.57 -5.14
N ALA A 533 -12.45 7.13 -6.32
CA ALA A 533 -11.43 7.60 -7.25
C ALA A 533 -10.48 8.65 -6.65
N GLN A 534 -11.07 9.70 -6.07
CA GLN A 534 -10.41 10.93 -5.62
C GLN A 534 -10.93 11.35 -4.24
N PRO A 535 -10.61 10.60 -3.17
CA PRO A 535 -11.20 10.82 -1.85
C PRO A 535 -10.74 12.15 -1.23
N GLY A 536 -11.66 12.85 -0.57
CA GLY A 536 -11.41 14.17 0.03
C GLY A 536 -11.62 15.37 -0.89
N ARG A 537 -11.96 15.14 -2.17
CA ARG A 537 -12.23 16.21 -3.14
C ARG A 537 -13.73 16.28 -3.47
N ARG A 538 -14.35 17.45 -3.29
CA ARG A 538 -15.83 17.63 -3.32
C ARG A 538 -16.45 17.77 -4.72
N THR A 539 -15.88 17.13 -5.76
CA THR A 539 -16.44 17.30 -7.11
C THR A 539 -17.43 16.20 -7.41
N GLY A 540 -18.71 16.53 -7.47
CA GLY A 540 -19.75 15.62 -7.92
C GLY A 540 -20.15 15.85 -9.37
N PHE A 541 -21.04 15.00 -9.88
CA PHE A 541 -21.59 15.10 -11.22
C PHE A 541 -22.22 16.46 -11.51
N ALA A 542 -22.84 17.10 -10.51
CA ALA A 542 -23.42 18.42 -10.63
C ALA A 542 -22.40 19.48 -11.12
N SER A 543 -21.16 19.42 -10.62
CA SER A 543 -20.08 20.33 -11.04
C SER A 543 -19.58 20.03 -12.45
N VAL A 544 -19.50 18.74 -12.82
CA VAL A 544 -19.18 18.32 -14.20
C VAL A 544 -20.24 18.82 -15.17
N ARG A 545 -21.52 18.66 -14.82
CA ARG A 545 -22.66 19.17 -15.60
C ARG A 545 -22.58 20.69 -15.76
N GLU A 546 -22.39 21.43 -14.67
CA GLU A 546 -22.30 22.88 -14.70
C GLU A 546 -21.14 23.36 -15.59
N ARG A 547 -19.96 22.75 -15.43
CA ARG A 547 -18.80 23.08 -16.26
C ARG A 547 -19.05 22.82 -17.74
N LEU A 548 -19.60 21.67 -18.10
CA LEU A 548 -19.84 21.35 -19.51
C LEU A 548 -20.94 22.21 -20.13
N ARG A 549 -21.91 22.71 -19.34
CA ARG A 549 -22.94 23.64 -19.82
C ARG A 549 -22.40 25.03 -20.13
N SER A 550 -21.36 25.48 -19.43
CA SER A 550 -20.81 26.82 -19.63
C SER A 550 -19.89 26.93 -20.85
N GLU A 551 -19.52 25.80 -21.46
CA GLU A 551 -18.59 25.75 -22.60
C GLU A 551 -19.30 25.93 -23.95
N HIS A 552 -18.70 26.72 -24.85
CA HIS A 552 -19.22 26.90 -26.21
C HIS A 552 -19.18 25.62 -27.05
N SER A 553 -18.38 24.63 -26.64
CA SER A 553 -18.27 23.32 -27.30
C SER A 553 -19.31 22.30 -26.81
N ALA A 554 -20.20 22.68 -25.88
CA ALA A 554 -21.21 21.81 -25.27
C ALA A 554 -22.11 21.08 -26.29
N GLU A 555 -22.40 21.72 -27.42
CA GLU A 555 -23.23 21.12 -28.47
C GLU A 555 -22.52 19.99 -29.23
N HIS A 556 -21.19 19.98 -29.24
CA HIS A 556 -20.39 19.02 -30.01
C HIS A 556 -19.71 17.96 -29.14
N CYS A 557 -19.84 18.03 -27.81
CA CYS A 557 -19.13 17.13 -26.90
C CYS A 557 -20.05 16.14 -26.17
N ALA A 558 -19.47 15.03 -25.75
CA ALA A 558 -20.00 14.13 -24.73
C ALA A 558 -18.90 13.83 -23.70
N PHE A 559 -19.31 13.64 -22.47
CA PHE A 559 -18.43 13.25 -21.38
C PHE A 559 -18.64 11.77 -21.03
N LEU A 560 -17.55 11.03 -20.96
CA LEU A 560 -17.51 9.61 -20.66
C LEU A 560 -16.65 9.40 -19.41
N ALA A 561 -17.20 8.74 -18.39
CA ALA A 561 -16.44 8.32 -17.22
C ALA A 561 -16.47 6.81 -17.08
N PHE A 562 -15.29 6.19 -16.99
CA PHE A 562 -15.10 4.75 -16.88
C PHE A 562 -14.59 4.40 -15.48
N PHE A 563 -15.36 3.58 -14.76
CA PHE A 563 -15.00 3.07 -13.44
C PHE A 563 -14.86 1.54 -13.51
N PRO A 564 -13.64 1.01 -13.70
CA PRO A 564 -13.40 -0.43 -13.72
C PRO A 564 -13.61 -1.04 -12.33
N GLY A 565 -14.56 -1.97 -12.22
CA GLY A 565 -14.69 -2.89 -11.11
C GLY A 565 -13.90 -4.18 -11.35
N GLU A 566 -14.12 -5.17 -10.49
CA GLU A 566 -13.40 -6.45 -10.55
C GLU A 566 -13.67 -7.21 -11.86
N ASP A 567 -14.94 -7.42 -12.20
CA ASP A 567 -15.38 -8.19 -13.36
C ASP A 567 -16.09 -7.36 -14.45
N GLN A 568 -16.43 -6.12 -14.15
CA GLN A 568 -17.18 -5.24 -15.06
C GLN A 568 -16.71 -3.79 -14.95
N THR A 569 -16.92 -3.01 -16.01
CA THR A 569 -16.66 -1.56 -16.03
C THR A 569 -17.98 -0.80 -16.14
N THR A 570 -18.21 0.11 -15.21
CA THR A 570 -19.36 1.03 -15.26
C THR A 570 -18.98 2.26 -16.10
N VAL A 571 -19.77 2.55 -17.13
CA VAL A 571 -19.58 3.64 -18.08
C VAL A 571 -20.70 4.66 -17.95
N PHE A 572 -20.37 5.84 -17.44
CA PHE A 572 -21.27 6.99 -17.43
C PHE A 572 -21.09 7.79 -18.70
N THR A 573 -22.18 8.09 -19.39
CA THR A 573 -22.23 8.90 -20.59
C THR A 573 -23.12 10.11 -20.34
N TYR A 574 -22.56 11.30 -20.43
CA TYR A 574 -23.28 12.56 -20.30
C TYR A 574 -23.21 13.36 -21.58
N VAL A 575 -24.37 13.75 -22.12
CA VAL A 575 -24.48 14.61 -23.29
C VAL A 575 -25.07 15.95 -22.86
N PRO A 576 -24.27 17.04 -22.83
CA PRO A 576 -24.73 18.35 -22.37
C PRO A 576 -25.96 18.86 -23.13
N ALA A 577 -26.00 18.65 -24.44
CA ALA A 577 -27.08 19.10 -25.31
C ALA A 577 -28.47 18.52 -24.96
N THR A 578 -28.51 17.32 -24.36
CA THR A 578 -29.78 16.65 -23.97
C THR A 578 -29.96 16.55 -22.45
N GLU A 579 -28.99 17.07 -21.68
CA GLU A 579 -28.87 16.90 -20.22
C GLU A 579 -28.97 15.42 -19.75
N ALA A 580 -28.72 14.47 -20.65
CA ALA A 580 -28.96 13.06 -20.37
C ALA A 580 -27.71 12.42 -19.77
N LEU A 581 -27.81 11.98 -18.51
CA LEU A 581 -26.88 11.01 -17.92
C LEU A 581 -27.40 9.59 -18.22
N ARG A 582 -26.54 8.76 -18.80
CA ARG A 582 -26.80 7.35 -19.10
C ARG A 582 -25.70 6.51 -18.49
N VAL A 583 -26.05 5.31 -18.03
CA VAL A 583 -25.11 4.39 -17.39
C VAL A 583 -25.23 3.04 -18.08
N ASN A 584 -24.09 2.45 -18.43
CA ASN A 584 -24.00 1.11 -18.99
C ASN A 584 -22.92 0.34 -18.22
N ARG A 585 -23.13 -0.96 -17.97
CA ARG A 585 -22.12 -1.84 -17.39
C ARG A 585 -21.64 -2.82 -18.45
N VAL A 586 -20.32 -2.93 -18.61
CA VAL A 586 -19.67 -3.76 -19.64
C VAL A 586 -18.92 -4.89 -18.93
N PRO A 587 -19.05 -6.16 -19.36
CA PRO A 587 -18.38 -7.32 -18.72
C PRO A 587 -16.89 -7.39 -19.10
N ILE A 588 -16.17 -6.30 -18.84
CA ILE A 588 -14.73 -6.16 -18.97
C ILE A 588 -14.24 -5.58 -17.64
N GLY A 589 -13.58 -6.41 -16.84
CA GLY A 589 -13.09 -6.06 -15.52
C GLY A 589 -11.67 -5.48 -15.51
N HIS A 590 -11.21 -5.07 -14.32
CA HIS A 590 -9.90 -4.46 -14.11
C HIS A 590 -8.75 -5.34 -14.64
N LYS A 591 -8.79 -6.65 -14.40
CA LYS A 591 -7.76 -7.59 -14.87
C LYS A 591 -7.67 -7.62 -16.39
N GLN A 592 -8.80 -7.75 -17.08
CA GLN A 592 -8.84 -7.79 -18.55
C GLN A 592 -8.30 -6.51 -19.18
N LEU A 593 -8.58 -5.35 -18.57
CA LEU A 593 -8.03 -4.07 -19.02
C LEU A 593 -6.51 -4.01 -18.83
N THR A 594 -6.01 -4.47 -17.67
CA THR A 594 -4.57 -4.53 -17.39
C THR A 594 -3.85 -5.48 -18.34
N ASP A 595 -4.44 -6.64 -18.64
CA ASP A 595 -3.91 -7.61 -19.60
C ASP A 595 -3.87 -6.98 -21.01
N ALA A 596 -4.93 -6.26 -21.43
CA ALA A 596 -4.96 -5.58 -22.72
C ALA A 596 -3.89 -4.47 -22.84
N VAL A 597 -3.65 -3.71 -21.77
CA VAL A 597 -2.56 -2.72 -21.70
C VAL A 597 -1.19 -3.40 -21.81
N THR A 598 -1.02 -4.54 -21.15
CA THR A 598 0.22 -5.34 -21.23
C THR A 598 0.47 -5.81 -22.65
N GLU A 599 -0.53 -6.42 -23.27
CA GLU A 599 -0.44 -6.92 -24.63
C GLU A 599 -0.17 -5.80 -25.62
N LEU A 600 -0.74 -4.61 -25.41
CA LEU A 600 -0.46 -3.42 -26.21
C LEU A 600 1.02 -3.05 -26.19
N HIS A 601 1.62 -2.93 -25.01
CA HIS A 601 3.04 -2.60 -24.89
C HIS A 601 3.92 -3.71 -25.44
N ARG A 602 3.62 -4.97 -25.11
CA ARG A 602 4.36 -6.11 -25.65
C ARG A 602 4.30 -6.17 -27.18
N ALA A 603 3.16 -5.82 -27.78
CA ALA A 603 2.98 -5.82 -29.22
C ALA A 603 3.76 -4.69 -29.92
N PHE A 604 3.75 -3.47 -29.36
CA PHE A 604 4.33 -2.29 -29.98
C PHE A 604 5.79 -2.03 -29.59
N ASP A 605 6.11 -2.16 -28.31
CA ASP A 605 7.43 -1.88 -27.75
C ASP A 605 8.33 -3.11 -27.66
N GLY A 606 7.74 -4.31 -27.75
CA GLY A 606 8.45 -5.57 -27.58
C GLY A 606 8.62 -5.95 -26.11
N ASP A 607 9.43 -6.98 -25.88
CA ASP A 607 9.68 -7.55 -24.57
C ASP A 607 11.05 -8.26 -24.57
N PRO A 608 12.10 -7.64 -23.99
CA PRO A 608 13.45 -8.21 -23.99
C PRO A 608 13.62 -9.43 -23.08
N HIS A 609 12.68 -9.67 -22.15
CA HIS A 609 12.76 -10.72 -21.13
C HIS A 609 12.12 -12.03 -21.57
N THR A 610 11.32 -11.99 -22.63
CA THR A 610 10.81 -13.21 -23.27
C THR A 610 11.93 -14.03 -23.92
N PHE A 611 11.72 -15.33 -24.04
CA PHE A 611 12.61 -16.20 -24.81
C PHE A 611 11.87 -16.84 -26.00
N PRO A 612 12.29 -16.56 -27.25
CA PRO A 612 13.32 -15.58 -27.63
C PRO A 612 12.87 -14.14 -27.35
N PRO A 613 13.81 -13.18 -27.16
CA PRO A 613 13.48 -11.78 -26.93
C PRO A 613 12.60 -11.23 -28.04
N LEU A 614 11.53 -10.53 -27.65
CA LEU A 614 10.58 -9.94 -28.57
C LEU A 614 11.03 -8.53 -28.95
N PRO A 615 11.45 -8.28 -30.21
CA PRO A 615 11.84 -6.94 -30.61
C PRO A 615 10.60 -6.02 -30.71
N PRO A 616 10.81 -4.69 -30.60
CA PRO A 616 9.78 -3.70 -30.91
C PRO A 616 9.17 -3.92 -32.30
N LEU A 617 7.93 -3.46 -32.47
CA LEU A 617 7.21 -3.56 -33.73
C LEU A 617 8.01 -2.91 -34.87
N HIS A 618 8.18 -3.64 -35.99
CA HIS A 618 8.83 -3.07 -37.16
C HIS A 618 7.92 -2.03 -37.85
N PRO A 619 8.31 -0.73 -37.92
CA PRO A 619 7.42 0.34 -38.38
C PRO A 619 6.86 0.18 -39.79
N ARG A 620 7.65 -0.40 -40.72
CA ARG A 620 7.21 -0.58 -42.12
C ARG A 620 6.48 -1.91 -42.39
N ARG A 621 6.30 -2.75 -41.36
CA ARG A 621 5.63 -4.05 -41.47
C ARG A 621 4.75 -4.32 -40.23
N PRO A 622 3.92 -3.36 -39.80
CA PRO A 622 3.24 -3.45 -38.51
C PRO A 622 2.21 -4.59 -38.46
N TRP A 623 1.59 -4.95 -39.59
CA TRP A 623 0.65 -6.07 -39.72
C TRP A 623 1.22 -7.45 -39.38
N ARG A 624 2.55 -7.59 -39.24
CA ARG A 624 3.17 -8.85 -38.79
C ARG A 624 2.89 -9.14 -37.31
N ARG A 625 2.43 -8.13 -36.55
CA ARG A 625 1.99 -8.28 -35.18
C ARG A 625 0.48 -8.09 -35.13
N PRO A 626 -0.30 -9.12 -34.78
CA PRO A 626 -1.74 -8.96 -34.59
C PRO A 626 -2.02 -8.14 -33.32
N THR A 627 -3.12 -7.38 -33.32
CA THR A 627 -3.57 -6.56 -32.18
C THR A 627 -4.98 -6.94 -31.70
N PRO A 628 -5.25 -8.24 -31.39
CA PRO A 628 -6.59 -8.71 -31.03
C PRO A 628 -7.10 -8.11 -29.71
N PHE A 629 -6.18 -7.64 -28.85
CA PHE A 629 -6.52 -6.91 -27.63
C PHE A 629 -7.25 -5.58 -27.89
N LEU A 630 -7.13 -4.98 -29.08
CA LEU A 630 -7.96 -3.81 -29.42
C LEU A 630 -9.39 -4.24 -29.73
N ASP A 631 -9.55 -5.32 -30.49
CA ASP A 631 -10.86 -5.86 -30.85
C ASP A 631 -11.64 -6.34 -29.61
N SER A 632 -10.95 -6.92 -28.62
CA SER A 632 -11.57 -7.37 -27.36
C SER A 632 -12.16 -6.23 -26.53
N LEU A 633 -11.75 -4.98 -26.78
CA LEU A 633 -12.25 -3.78 -26.11
C LEU A 633 -13.43 -3.10 -26.82
N THR A 634 -13.82 -3.59 -28.01
CA THR A 634 -15.01 -3.11 -28.75
C THR A 634 -16.28 -2.99 -27.89
N PRO A 635 -16.57 -3.91 -26.94
CA PRO A 635 -17.74 -3.79 -26.06
C PRO A 635 -17.77 -2.49 -25.22
N LEU A 636 -16.61 -1.92 -24.86
CA LEU A 636 -16.54 -0.62 -24.16
C LEU A 636 -17.09 0.50 -25.04
N ILE A 637 -16.75 0.48 -26.33
CA ILE A 637 -17.21 1.47 -27.30
C ILE A 637 -18.70 1.29 -27.58
N ALA A 638 -19.13 0.06 -27.79
CA ALA A 638 -20.53 -0.28 -28.06
C ALA A 638 -21.49 0.22 -26.97
N ALA A 639 -21.02 0.28 -25.71
CA ALA A 639 -21.81 0.71 -24.56
C ALA A 639 -22.27 2.17 -24.63
N PHE A 640 -21.46 3.08 -25.20
CA PHE A 640 -21.81 4.51 -25.26
C PHE A 640 -22.09 5.02 -26.68
N LEU A 641 -21.65 4.30 -27.71
CA LEU A 641 -21.75 4.73 -29.11
C LEU A 641 -23.16 5.16 -29.56
N PRO A 642 -24.27 4.49 -29.15
CA PRO A 642 -25.62 4.91 -29.53
C PRO A 642 -25.98 6.33 -29.08
N TYR A 643 -25.37 6.83 -28.01
CA TYR A 643 -25.70 8.12 -27.39
C TYR A 643 -24.83 9.28 -27.91
N VAL A 644 -23.72 8.99 -28.59
CA VAL A 644 -22.72 10.01 -28.98
C VAL A 644 -22.54 10.19 -30.49
N ARG A 645 -23.37 9.54 -31.32
CA ARG A 645 -23.18 9.49 -32.79
C ARG A 645 -22.98 10.85 -33.46
N ASP A 646 -23.67 11.89 -33.00
CA ASP A 646 -23.60 13.25 -33.57
C ASP A 646 -22.61 14.17 -32.84
N ARG A 647 -21.74 13.64 -31.98
CA ARG A 647 -20.79 14.42 -31.18
C ARG A 647 -19.40 14.24 -31.76
N GLU A 648 -18.72 15.33 -32.12
CA GLU A 648 -17.35 15.25 -32.62
C GLU A 648 -16.34 14.97 -31.50
N LEU A 649 -16.61 15.42 -30.27
CA LEU A 649 -15.64 15.40 -29.17
C LEU A 649 -16.10 14.49 -28.02
N LEU A 650 -15.25 13.56 -27.61
CA LEU A 650 -15.43 12.72 -26.42
C LEU A 650 -14.39 13.11 -25.38
N LEU A 651 -14.88 13.60 -24.23
CA LEU A 651 -14.07 13.86 -23.04
C LEU A 651 -14.08 12.60 -22.18
N VAL A 652 -12.93 11.93 -22.07
CA VAL A 652 -12.84 10.62 -21.43
C VAL A 652 -12.10 10.73 -20.11
N ALA A 653 -12.82 10.52 -19.01
CA ALA A 653 -12.26 10.23 -17.70
C ALA A 653 -12.18 8.72 -17.49
N GLY A 654 -11.04 8.23 -17.04
CA GLY A 654 -10.87 6.81 -16.71
C GLY A 654 -9.88 6.63 -15.57
N GLU A 655 -10.02 5.52 -14.86
CA GLU A 655 -9.15 5.16 -13.74
C GLU A 655 -8.34 3.90 -14.00
N GLY A 656 -7.21 3.79 -13.30
CA GLY A 656 -6.32 2.65 -13.37
C GLY A 656 -5.94 2.31 -14.82
N PRO A 657 -6.15 1.06 -15.28
CA PRO A 657 -5.75 0.65 -16.62
C PRO A 657 -6.48 1.41 -17.74
N MET A 658 -7.67 1.98 -17.49
CA MET A 658 -8.40 2.74 -18.52
C MET A 658 -7.65 3.97 -19.03
N GLN A 659 -6.78 4.57 -18.21
CA GLN A 659 -5.98 5.72 -18.63
C GLN A 659 -4.99 5.38 -19.75
N ARG A 660 -4.59 4.11 -19.84
CA ARG A 660 -3.62 3.57 -20.79
C ARG A 660 -4.26 2.95 -22.03
N ILE A 661 -5.58 2.78 -22.03
CA ILE A 661 -6.30 2.28 -23.21
C ILE A 661 -6.36 3.38 -24.27
N PRO A 662 -5.85 3.15 -25.50
CA PRO A 662 -6.01 4.10 -26.60
C PRO A 662 -7.42 3.99 -27.16
N LEU A 663 -8.43 4.53 -26.46
CA LEU A 663 -9.83 4.44 -26.88
C LEU A 663 -10.06 4.93 -28.33
N HIS A 664 -9.28 5.91 -28.79
CA HIS A 664 -9.30 6.40 -30.17
C HIS A 664 -8.85 5.35 -31.22
N ALA A 665 -8.07 4.35 -30.82
CA ALA A 665 -7.65 3.21 -31.65
C ALA A 665 -8.59 2.01 -31.58
N VAL A 666 -9.41 1.91 -30.53
CA VAL A 666 -10.32 0.78 -30.34
C VAL A 666 -11.36 0.80 -31.48
N PRO A 667 -11.58 -0.34 -32.17
CA PRO A 667 -12.56 -0.42 -33.23
C PRO A 667 -13.99 -0.26 -32.69
N MET A 668 -14.80 0.45 -33.45
CA MET A 668 -16.25 0.46 -33.30
C MET A 668 -16.83 -0.87 -33.85
N PRO A 669 -18.11 -1.19 -33.57
CA PRO A 669 -18.76 -2.38 -34.11
C PRO A 669 -18.74 -2.51 -35.65
N ASP A 670 -18.50 -1.42 -36.37
CA ASP A 670 -18.34 -1.41 -37.84
C ASP A 670 -16.89 -1.68 -38.31
N GLY A 671 -15.97 -1.96 -37.39
CA GLY A 671 -14.56 -2.25 -37.63
C GLY A 671 -13.66 -1.03 -37.81
N ARG A 672 -14.21 0.19 -37.88
CA ARG A 672 -13.41 1.42 -37.98
C ARG A 672 -12.95 1.88 -36.60
N PRO A 673 -11.75 2.44 -36.43
CA PRO A 673 -11.31 2.97 -35.15
C PRO A 673 -12.22 4.13 -34.70
N LEU A 674 -12.40 4.31 -33.39
CA LEU A 674 -13.20 5.40 -32.83
C LEU A 674 -12.77 6.79 -33.37
N ALA A 675 -11.46 7.01 -33.56
CA ALA A 675 -10.89 8.23 -34.15
C ALA A 675 -11.43 8.56 -35.55
N ALA A 676 -12.00 7.60 -36.28
CA ALA A 676 -12.58 7.86 -37.60
C ALA A 676 -13.82 8.76 -37.51
N ALA A 677 -14.55 8.71 -36.40
CA ALA A 677 -15.81 9.43 -36.19
C ALA A 677 -15.74 10.46 -35.04
N HIS A 678 -14.94 10.19 -34.01
CA HIS A 678 -14.90 10.98 -32.78
C HIS A 678 -13.47 11.36 -32.39
N ALA A 679 -13.25 12.62 -32.05
CA ALA A 679 -12.07 13.08 -31.34
C ALA A 679 -12.12 12.60 -29.89
N VAL A 680 -10.99 12.18 -29.34
CA VAL A 680 -10.88 11.76 -27.93
C VAL A 680 -9.90 12.68 -27.23
N VAL A 681 -10.35 13.33 -26.16
CA VAL A 681 -9.50 14.08 -25.23
C VAL A 681 -9.61 13.41 -23.87
N ARG A 682 -8.47 13.04 -23.31
CA ARG A 682 -8.44 12.44 -21.98
C ARG A 682 -8.44 13.51 -20.91
N VAL A 683 -9.23 13.30 -19.87
CA VAL A 683 -9.16 14.08 -18.64
C VAL A 683 -8.68 13.15 -17.52
N PRO A 684 -7.64 13.50 -16.75
CA PRO A 684 -7.07 12.61 -15.74
C PRO A 684 -8.12 12.11 -14.73
N HIS A 685 -9.02 13.00 -14.34
CA HIS A 685 -10.18 12.71 -13.50
C HIS A 685 -11.26 13.81 -13.70
N PRO A 686 -12.53 13.56 -13.37
CA PRO A 686 -13.62 14.52 -13.59
C PRO A 686 -13.44 15.88 -12.88
N GLN A 687 -12.73 15.91 -11.76
CA GLN A 687 -12.36 17.20 -11.16
C GLN A 687 -11.34 18.00 -11.99
N ALA A 688 -10.39 17.38 -12.70
CA ALA A 688 -9.45 18.11 -13.55
C ALA A 688 -10.21 18.86 -14.65
N LEU A 689 -11.29 18.24 -15.14
CA LEU A 689 -12.25 18.84 -16.06
C LEU A 689 -12.93 20.08 -15.43
N VAL A 690 -13.37 20.00 -14.17
CA VAL A 690 -13.98 21.14 -13.46
C VAL A 690 -12.97 22.26 -13.18
N ALA A 691 -11.75 21.91 -12.77
CA ALA A 691 -10.70 22.87 -12.40
C ALA A 691 -10.03 23.56 -13.61
N GLY A 692 -9.98 22.89 -14.77
CA GLY A 692 -9.27 23.33 -15.98
C GLY A 692 -9.99 24.44 -16.75
N GLY A 693 -10.44 25.50 -16.09
CA GLY A 693 -11.24 26.59 -16.70
C GLY A 693 -10.76 27.99 -16.32
N ARG A 694 -9.50 28.11 -15.89
CA ARG A 694 -8.93 29.43 -15.62
C ARG A 694 -8.87 30.21 -16.94
N PRO A 695 -9.40 31.44 -17.00
CA PRO A 695 -9.27 32.27 -18.20
C PRO A 695 -7.79 32.46 -18.49
N ARG A 696 -7.35 31.97 -19.64
CA ARG A 696 -5.98 32.13 -20.11
C ARG A 696 -5.87 33.47 -20.78
N PHE A 697 -4.80 34.20 -20.46
CA PHE A 697 -4.59 35.53 -21.02
C PHE A 697 -4.34 35.39 -22.52
N THR A 698 -5.34 35.75 -23.32
CA THR A 698 -5.15 35.99 -24.75
C THR A 698 -4.25 37.21 -24.89
N THR A 699 -2.94 37.00 -24.96
CA THR A 699 -2.04 38.07 -25.35
C THR A 699 -2.18 38.23 -26.86
N ALA A 700 -2.75 39.35 -27.29
CA ALA A 700 -2.72 39.74 -28.69
C ALA A 700 -1.25 39.96 -29.10
N GLY A 701 -0.67 39.03 -29.86
CA GLY A 701 0.74 39.06 -30.26
C GLY A 701 1.27 37.72 -30.79
N THR A 702 2.55 37.67 -31.15
CA THR A 702 3.26 36.43 -31.53
C THR A 702 3.35 35.49 -30.33
N ARG A 703 2.83 34.26 -30.47
CA ARG A 703 2.88 33.25 -29.40
C ARG A 703 4.34 32.84 -29.14
N PRO A 704 4.86 32.94 -27.90
CA PRO A 704 6.18 32.42 -27.56
C PRO A 704 6.13 30.89 -27.56
N VAL A 705 6.90 30.29 -28.47
CA VAL A 705 7.01 28.83 -28.61
C VAL A 705 8.38 28.39 -28.15
N PHE A 706 8.46 27.36 -27.33
CA PHE A 706 9.73 26.79 -26.86
C PHE A 706 9.91 25.37 -27.36
N CYS A 707 11.09 25.05 -27.90
CA CYS A 707 11.45 23.71 -28.33
C CYS A 707 12.75 23.28 -27.64
N ALA A 708 12.73 22.15 -26.93
CA ALA A 708 13.93 21.52 -26.41
C ALA A 708 14.13 20.11 -26.98
N GLY A 709 15.36 19.80 -27.41
CA GLY A 709 15.72 18.49 -27.93
C GLY A 709 17.01 17.97 -27.31
N VAL A 710 16.98 16.79 -26.69
CA VAL A 710 18.14 16.15 -26.06
C VAL A 710 18.26 14.71 -26.52
N ALA A 711 19.35 14.39 -27.22
CA ALA A 711 19.73 13.01 -27.50
C ALA A 711 20.49 12.39 -26.31
N ALA A 712 20.42 11.07 -26.16
CA ALA A 712 21.33 10.36 -25.28
C ALA A 712 22.70 10.16 -25.97
N ARG A 713 23.74 10.02 -25.17
CA ARG A 713 25.10 9.76 -25.67
C ARG A 713 25.21 8.49 -26.54
N GLU A 714 24.32 7.52 -26.33
CA GLU A 714 24.30 6.25 -27.07
C GLU A 714 23.43 6.31 -28.33
N ASP A 715 22.85 7.45 -28.69
CA ASP A 715 22.04 7.56 -29.90
C ASP A 715 22.91 7.77 -31.14
N PRO A 716 22.76 6.92 -32.17
CA PRO A 716 23.60 6.99 -33.36
C PRO A 716 23.30 8.18 -34.27
N ALA A 717 22.18 8.86 -34.04
CA ALA A 717 21.66 9.95 -34.87
C ALA A 717 20.99 11.00 -33.96
N PRO A 718 21.78 11.80 -33.21
CA PRO A 718 21.27 12.78 -32.25
C PRO A 718 20.41 13.87 -32.90
N GLU A 719 20.63 14.17 -34.18
CA GLU A 719 19.84 15.12 -34.96
C GLU A 719 18.34 14.77 -35.01
N ARG A 720 18.02 13.49 -34.83
CA ARG A 720 16.65 12.99 -34.75
C ARG A 720 15.91 13.50 -33.53
N PHE A 721 16.61 13.85 -32.45
CA PHE A 721 16.02 14.46 -31.25
C PHE A 721 16.14 15.98 -31.28
N GLU A 722 17.22 16.50 -31.86
CA GLU A 722 17.59 17.91 -31.74
C GLU A 722 17.03 18.82 -32.84
N ASN A 723 16.44 18.28 -33.92
CA ASN A 723 15.89 19.05 -35.05
C ASN A 723 14.35 19.13 -35.08
N ASP A 724 13.67 19.05 -33.93
CA ASP A 724 12.21 19.18 -33.88
C ASP A 724 11.71 20.62 -33.95
N ALA A 725 12.58 21.62 -33.75
CA ALA A 725 12.23 23.02 -33.93
C ALA A 725 11.68 23.31 -35.35
N ASP A 726 12.10 22.52 -36.34
CA ASP A 726 11.61 22.61 -37.72
C ASP A 726 10.10 22.32 -37.82
N LEU A 727 9.55 21.47 -36.95
CA LEU A 727 8.11 21.13 -36.91
C LEU A 727 7.25 22.33 -36.48
N LEU A 728 7.85 23.26 -35.75
CA LEU A 728 7.21 24.42 -35.15
C LEU A 728 7.44 25.69 -35.97
N THR A 729 8.18 25.60 -37.08
CA THR A 729 8.50 26.74 -37.94
C THR A 729 7.29 27.08 -38.81
N VAL A 730 6.39 27.88 -38.25
CA VAL A 730 5.21 28.43 -38.91
C VAL A 730 5.26 29.97 -38.88
N PRO A 731 4.72 30.69 -39.88
CA PRO A 731 4.86 32.15 -39.99
C PRO A 731 4.37 32.95 -38.77
N SER A 732 3.43 32.38 -37.99
CA SER A 732 2.80 33.03 -36.85
C SER A 732 3.52 32.83 -35.50
N TRP A 733 4.57 32.01 -35.44
CA TRP A 733 5.22 31.60 -34.18
C TRP A 733 6.67 32.08 -34.09
N SER A 734 7.07 32.48 -32.89
CA SER A 734 8.47 32.78 -32.55
C SER A 734 9.01 31.62 -31.72
N VAL A 735 9.92 30.83 -32.31
CA VAL A 735 10.45 29.59 -31.70
C VAL A 735 11.79 29.86 -31.01
N ASP A 736 11.82 29.73 -29.68
CA ASP A 736 13.05 29.60 -28.88
C ASP A 736 13.53 28.14 -28.90
N ARG A 737 14.79 27.91 -29.26
CA ARG A 737 15.37 26.56 -29.45
C ARG A 737 16.47 26.30 -28.44
N LEU A 738 16.41 25.14 -27.80
CA LEU A 738 17.45 24.65 -26.89
C LEU A 738 17.78 23.19 -27.19
N THR A 739 19.05 22.86 -27.50
CA THR A 739 19.40 21.48 -27.88
C THR A 739 20.67 20.97 -27.24
N GLY A 740 20.80 19.64 -27.20
CA GLY A 740 22.00 18.94 -26.77
C GLY A 740 22.41 19.31 -25.35
N THR A 741 23.69 19.62 -25.15
CA THR A 741 24.28 19.90 -23.83
C THR A 741 23.78 21.20 -23.19
N ALA A 742 23.14 22.08 -23.95
CA ALA A 742 22.56 23.34 -23.44
C ALA A 742 21.16 23.14 -22.81
N ALA A 743 20.48 22.04 -23.13
CA ALA A 743 19.16 21.71 -22.59
C ALA A 743 19.30 20.99 -21.24
N ASP A 744 19.75 21.73 -20.22
CA ASP A 744 19.79 21.25 -18.84
C ASP A 744 18.46 21.46 -18.09
N ARG A 745 18.28 20.73 -16.98
CA ARG A 745 17.07 20.79 -16.12
C ARG A 745 16.63 22.22 -15.83
N HIS A 746 17.55 23.06 -15.35
CA HIS A 746 17.21 24.38 -14.85
C HIS A 746 16.83 25.32 -15.99
N THR A 747 17.57 25.26 -17.11
CA THR A 747 17.30 26.08 -18.29
C THR A 747 15.97 25.68 -18.94
N VAL A 748 15.70 24.38 -19.10
CA VAL A 748 14.44 23.88 -19.65
C VAL A 748 13.24 24.34 -18.82
N LEU A 749 13.27 24.14 -17.49
CA LEU A 749 12.17 24.55 -16.60
C LEU A 749 11.92 26.07 -16.63
N ARG A 750 12.99 26.87 -16.69
CA ARG A 750 12.88 28.34 -16.79
C ARG A 750 12.23 28.79 -18.09
N ARG A 751 12.58 28.16 -19.22
CA ARG A 751 12.01 28.48 -20.54
C ARG A 751 10.55 28.03 -20.66
N LEU A 752 10.21 26.87 -20.10
CA LEU A 752 8.82 26.39 -20.01
C LEU A 752 7.91 27.39 -19.29
N ALA A 753 8.39 28.03 -18.22
CA ALA A 753 7.63 29.02 -17.46
C ALA A 753 7.31 30.32 -18.26
N THR A 754 7.96 30.55 -19.40
CA THR A 754 7.77 31.76 -20.23
C THR A 754 7.14 31.48 -21.59
N ALA A 755 6.96 30.22 -21.95
CA ALA A 755 6.37 29.81 -23.22
C ALA A 755 4.85 29.65 -23.09
N GLN A 756 4.13 29.77 -24.21
CA GLN A 756 2.72 29.37 -24.32
C GLN A 756 2.61 27.97 -24.91
N ILE A 757 3.38 27.69 -25.96
CA ILE A 757 3.45 26.36 -26.56
C ILE A 757 4.86 25.82 -26.36
N ALA A 758 4.97 24.57 -25.91
CA ALA A 758 6.24 23.91 -25.72
C ALA A 758 6.29 22.52 -26.38
N HIS A 759 7.45 22.15 -26.88
CA HIS A 759 7.76 20.84 -27.44
C HIS A 759 9.06 20.32 -26.84
N LEU A 760 9.02 19.13 -26.22
CA LEU A 760 10.18 18.49 -25.63
C LEU A 760 10.42 17.13 -26.28
N THR A 761 11.65 16.91 -26.72
CA THR A 761 12.07 15.67 -27.37
C THR A 761 13.29 15.13 -26.67
N CYS A 762 13.15 13.95 -26.05
CA CYS A 762 14.19 13.34 -25.22
C CYS A 762 13.85 11.87 -24.95
N HIS A 763 14.63 11.20 -24.09
CA HIS A 763 14.25 9.90 -23.55
C HIS A 763 13.55 10.09 -22.19
N GLY A 764 12.49 9.34 -21.91
CA GLY A 764 11.85 9.31 -20.60
C GLY A 764 12.40 8.17 -19.76
N TYR A 765 12.71 8.41 -18.49
CA TYR A 765 13.10 7.38 -17.53
C TYR A 765 11.98 7.13 -16.52
N PHE A 766 11.66 5.85 -16.30
CA PHE A 766 10.68 5.45 -15.30
C PHE A 766 11.36 4.73 -14.13
N ASP A 767 11.16 5.24 -12.91
CA ASP A 767 11.58 4.56 -11.69
C ASP A 767 10.42 3.79 -11.07
N ARG A 768 10.47 2.46 -11.16
CA ARG A 768 9.40 1.61 -10.58
C ARG A 768 9.29 1.72 -9.08
N ARG A 769 10.41 1.99 -8.40
CA ARG A 769 10.51 2.01 -6.94
C ARG A 769 10.05 3.35 -6.39
N GLU A 770 10.29 4.45 -7.09
CA GLU A 770 9.87 5.82 -6.73
C GLU A 770 9.29 6.54 -7.97
N PRO A 771 7.99 6.41 -8.26
CA PRO A 771 7.37 7.00 -9.45
C PRO A 771 7.60 8.51 -9.58
N LEU A 772 7.66 9.25 -8.46
CA LEU A 772 7.92 10.70 -8.49
C LEU A 772 9.34 11.08 -8.94
N ASP A 773 10.28 10.14 -8.93
CA ASP A 773 11.64 10.29 -9.44
C ASP A 773 11.78 9.83 -10.90
N SER A 774 10.66 9.41 -11.52
CA SER A 774 10.55 9.27 -12.98
C SER A 774 10.59 10.65 -13.64
N GLY A 775 10.99 10.73 -14.91
CA GLY A 775 11.14 12.02 -15.55
C GLY A 775 11.68 12.00 -16.97
N LEU A 776 11.99 13.19 -17.47
CA LEU A 776 12.56 13.41 -18.80
C LEU A 776 14.08 13.55 -18.70
N LEU A 777 14.83 12.78 -19.50
CA LEU A 777 16.29 12.84 -19.54
C LEU A 777 16.75 14.13 -20.23
N VAL A 778 17.58 14.88 -19.52
CA VAL A 778 18.13 16.16 -19.94
C VAL A 778 19.64 16.21 -19.72
N SER A 779 20.29 17.20 -20.30
CA SER A 779 21.71 17.42 -20.08
C SER A 779 21.99 17.90 -18.65
N HIS A 780 23.21 17.68 -18.18
CA HIS A 780 23.67 18.18 -16.89
C HIS A 780 25.15 18.53 -16.99
N ASP A 781 25.54 19.72 -16.54
CA ASP A 781 26.93 20.19 -16.53
C ASP A 781 27.67 19.97 -17.87
N GLY A 782 27.01 20.32 -18.97
CA GLY A 782 27.57 20.18 -20.33
C GLY A 782 27.69 18.73 -20.82
N LYS A 783 27.09 17.75 -20.14
CA LYS A 783 27.12 16.33 -20.52
C LYS A 783 25.74 15.85 -20.96
N LEU A 784 25.73 15.02 -22.00
CA LEU A 784 24.52 14.32 -22.45
C LEU A 784 24.14 13.18 -21.50
N PRO A 785 22.83 12.94 -21.31
CA PRO A 785 22.33 11.82 -20.52
C PRO A 785 22.68 10.46 -21.17
N SER A 786 22.53 9.39 -20.39
CA SER A 786 22.57 8.01 -20.89
C SER A 786 21.15 7.46 -21.00
N LYS A 787 20.82 6.77 -22.10
CA LYS A 787 19.55 6.05 -22.22
C LYS A 787 19.50 4.76 -21.39
N ALA A 788 20.64 4.32 -20.85
CA ALA A 788 20.73 3.23 -19.88
C ALA A 788 20.65 3.74 -18.42
N ALA A 789 19.81 4.76 -18.18
CA ALA A 789 19.68 5.43 -16.89
C ALA A 789 19.41 4.49 -15.70
N GLY A 790 18.73 3.35 -15.93
CA GLY A 790 18.49 2.33 -14.90
C GLY A 790 19.76 1.62 -14.38
N ARG A 791 20.89 1.71 -15.09
CA ARG A 791 22.19 1.14 -14.67
C ARG A 791 23.05 2.13 -13.89
N LEU A 792 22.61 3.38 -13.77
CA LEU A 792 23.34 4.42 -13.06
C LEU A 792 22.94 4.45 -11.57
N SER A 793 23.81 4.99 -10.72
CA SER A 793 23.43 5.29 -9.34
C SER A 793 22.29 6.31 -9.31
N VAL A 794 21.43 6.26 -8.28
CA VAL A 794 20.28 7.17 -8.13
C VAL A 794 20.72 8.62 -8.26
N ARG A 795 21.81 9.02 -7.60
CA ARG A 795 22.34 10.38 -7.67
C ARG A 795 22.75 10.78 -9.09
N ALA A 796 23.59 9.98 -9.74
CA ALA A 796 24.08 10.29 -11.10
C ALA A 796 22.94 10.31 -12.12
N ARG A 797 21.92 9.48 -11.91
CA ARG A 797 20.71 9.46 -12.72
C ARG A 797 19.86 10.71 -12.51
N LEU A 798 19.61 11.08 -11.25
CA LEU A 798 18.82 12.27 -10.92
C LEU A 798 19.44 13.53 -11.52
N ASP A 799 20.77 13.71 -11.48
CA ASP A 799 21.44 14.88 -12.08
C ASP A 799 20.98 15.16 -13.54
N HIS A 800 20.67 14.09 -14.30
CA HIS A 800 20.24 14.13 -15.69
C HIS A 800 18.72 14.02 -15.93
N LEU A 801 17.88 14.20 -14.91
CA LEU A 801 16.41 14.10 -15.04
C LEU A 801 15.71 15.42 -14.74
N ILE A 802 14.59 15.70 -15.41
CA ILE A 802 13.52 16.56 -14.88
C ILE A 802 12.44 15.62 -14.35
N THR A 803 12.33 15.53 -13.03
CA THR A 803 11.44 14.55 -12.38
C THR A 803 9.99 15.02 -12.33
N VAL A 804 9.05 14.09 -12.13
CA VAL A 804 7.65 14.41 -11.80
C VAL A 804 7.59 15.34 -10.59
N ARG A 805 8.43 15.12 -9.58
CA ARG A 805 8.56 15.99 -8.41
C ARG A 805 9.05 17.39 -8.76
N ASP A 806 9.92 17.53 -9.75
CA ASP A 806 10.33 18.85 -10.24
C ASP A 806 9.11 19.54 -10.85
N PHE A 807 8.40 18.92 -11.80
CA PHE A 807 7.21 19.53 -12.43
C PHE A 807 6.14 19.94 -11.41
N ALA A 808 5.85 19.09 -10.42
CA ALA A 808 4.86 19.37 -9.37
C ALA A 808 5.20 20.59 -8.48
N ARG A 809 6.46 21.05 -8.48
CA ARG A 809 6.91 22.23 -7.72
C ARG A 809 6.86 23.53 -8.52
N TYR A 810 6.72 23.47 -9.85
CA TYR A 810 6.66 24.64 -10.71
C TYR A 810 5.22 25.03 -11.00
N VAL A 811 5.01 26.32 -11.22
CA VAL A 811 3.75 26.84 -11.77
C VAL A 811 4.04 27.24 -13.22
N LEU A 812 3.44 26.49 -14.15
CA LEU A 812 3.55 26.67 -15.58
C LEU A 812 2.27 27.30 -16.13
N ASP A 813 2.40 28.23 -17.06
CA ASP A 813 1.27 28.85 -17.78
C ASP A 813 1.33 28.46 -19.26
N LEU A 814 1.32 27.15 -19.51
CA LEU A 814 1.43 26.58 -20.84
C LEU A 814 0.06 26.23 -21.40
N ASP A 815 -0.18 26.66 -22.63
CA ASP A 815 -1.29 26.27 -23.48
C ASP A 815 -1.20 24.81 -23.88
N LEU A 816 -0.06 24.45 -24.44
CA LEU A 816 0.18 23.12 -24.97
C LEU A 816 1.62 22.70 -24.70
N LEU A 817 1.80 21.54 -24.07
CA LEU A 817 3.08 20.86 -23.99
C LEU A 817 3.03 19.54 -24.77
N THR A 818 3.89 19.42 -25.78
CA THR A 818 4.05 18.16 -26.54
C THR A 818 5.31 17.46 -26.09
N LEU A 819 5.19 16.21 -25.66
CA LEU A 819 6.28 15.33 -25.31
C LEU A 819 6.47 14.30 -26.43
N ARG A 820 7.55 14.43 -27.20
CA ARG A 820 8.03 13.37 -28.07
C ARG A 820 9.18 12.63 -27.37
N ALA A 821 8.83 11.98 -26.27
CA ALA A 821 9.77 11.21 -25.46
C ALA A 821 9.55 9.71 -25.60
N CYS A 822 10.63 8.94 -25.74
CA CYS A 822 10.59 7.48 -25.72
C CYS A 822 10.32 6.98 -24.30
N ALA A 823 9.54 5.91 -24.16
CA ALA A 823 9.42 5.18 -22.90
C ALA A 823 10.68 4.32 -22.70
N THR A 824 11.78 4.92 -22.22
CA THR A 824 12.99 4.14 -21.87
C THR A 824 12.87 3.62 -20.43
N GLY A 825 12.26 2.45 -20.27
CA GLY A 825 12.06 1.84 -18.96
C GLY A 825 11.40 0.46 -18.96
N TYR A 826 11.67 -0.39 -19.94
CA TYR A 826 11.14 -1.76 -19.97
C TYR A 826 11.90 -2.69 -19.02
N ASP A 827 11.41 -2.78 -17.79
CA ASP A 827 11.10 -4.11 -17.24
C ASP A 827 9.70 -4.03 -16.60
N GLU A 828 9.21 -5.16 -16.13
CA GLU A 828 7.85 -5.44 -15.65
C GLU A 828 7.16 -4.38 -14.77
N PHE A 829 5.96 -4.03 -15.22
CA PHE A 829 4.75 -3.67 -14.47
C PHE A 829 4.88 -2.75 -13.28
N ALA A 830 4.40 -1.53 -13.47
CA ALA A 830 3.99 -0.70 -12.36
C ALA A 830 2.98 0.34 -12.85
N ALA A 831 1.68 0.07 -12.74
CA ALA A 831 0.61 1.07 -12.91
C ALA A 831 1.04 2.45 -12.35
N GLY A 832 1.15 3.46 -13.23
CA GLY A 832 1.61 4.83 -12.95
C GLY A 832 2.80 5.34 -13.79
N GLU A 833 2.86 5.09 -15.11
CA GLU A 833 4.13 5.13 -15.88
C GLU A 833 4.36 6.41 -16.71
N VAL A 834 3.30 7.02 -17.24
CA VAL A 834 3.34 8.31 -17.98
C VAL A 834 2.28 9.27 -17.45
N GLU A 835 1.29 8.74 -16.77
CA GLU A 835 0.12 9.43 -16.26
C GLU A 835 0.47 10.27 -15.02
N ASP A 836 1.37 9.80 -14.16
CA ASP A 836 1.92 10.63 -13.06
C ASP A 836 2.64 11.87 -13.61
N LEU A 837 3.31 11.74 -14.76
CA LEU A 837 3.96 12.86 -15.43
C LEU A 837 2.93 13.78 -16.10
N VAL A 838 1.98 13.24 -16.86
CA VAL A 838 0.93 14.04 -17.51
C VAL A 838 0.04 14.73 -16.47
N GLU A 839 -0.35 14.05 -15.40
CA GLU A 839 -1.11 14.61 -14.28
C GLU A 839 -0.29 15.65 -13.53
N ALA A 840 1.00 15.41 -13.26
CA ALA A 840 1.85 16.44 -12.65
C ALA A 840 2.03 17.66 -13.54
N LEU A 841 2.14 17.49 -14.86
CA LEU A 841 2.20 18.61 -15.81
C LEU A 841 0.88 19.40 -15.82
N LEU A 842 -0.26 18.72 -15.92
CA LEU A 842 -1.57 19.38 -15.83
C LEU A 842 -1.76 20.07 -14.47
N GLY A 843 -1.35 19.43 -13.38
CA GLY A 843 -1.35 19.98 -12.03
C GLY A 843 -0.39 21.15 -11.83
N SER A 844 0.71 21.21 -12.58
CA SER A 844 1.64 22.34 -12.60
C SER A 844 1.08 23.57 -13.34
N GLY A 845 -0.02 23.42 -14.08
CA GLY A 845 -0.72 24.50 -14.78
C GLY A 845 -0.69 24.42 -16.31
N VAL A 846 -0.06 23.38 -16.88
CA VAL A 846 -0.18 23.08 -18.32
C VAL A 846 -1.65 22.79 -18.67
N GLY A 847 -2.15 23.35 -19.76
CA GLY A 847 -3.55 23.14 -20.17
C GLY A 847 -3.77 21.84 -20.85
N SER A 848 -3.09 21.65 -21.97
CA SER A 848 -3.15 20.41 -22.72
C SER A 848 -1.75 19.80 -22.84
N VAL A 849 -1.67 18.49 -22.67
CA VAL A 849 -0.45 17.70 -22.87
C VAL A 849 -0.69 16.72 -24.00
N VAL A 850 0.24 16.66 -24.96
CA VAL A 850 0.33 15.58 -25.95
C VAL A 850 1.49 14.70 -25.55
N ALA A 851 1.22 13.43 -25.26
CA ALA A 851 2.25 12.45 -24.93
C ALA A 851 1.98 11.13 -25.67
N ALA A 852 3.06 10.39 -25.97
CA ALA A 852 2.95 9.09 -26.62
C ALA A 852 2.63 7.99 -25.60
N LEU A 853 1.75 7.06 -25.98
CA LEU A 853 1.40 5.88 -25.17
C LEU A 853 2.40 4.73 -25.31
N TRP A 854 3.19 4.70 -26.39
CA TRP A 854 4.22 3.69 -26.67
C TRP A 854 5.34 4.33 -27.50
N ASN A 855 6.42 3.60 -27.77
CA ASN A 855 7.52 4.07 -28.60
C ASN A 855 7.08 4.22 -30.06
N VAL A 856 7.26 5.44 -30.57
CA VAL A 856 6.79 5.82 -31.90
C VAL A 856 7.88 5.74 -32.95
N ASP A 857 7.49 5.39 -34.17
CA ASP A 857 8.35 5.60 -35.33
C ASP A 857 8.53 7.10 -35.58
N GLU A 858 9.80 7.50 -35.65
CA GLU A 858 10.21 8.88 -35.81
C GLU A 858 9.61 9.55 -37.05
N THR A 859 9.59 8.85 -38.19
CA THR A 859 9.13 9.41 -39.46
C THR A 859 7.64 9.71 -39.39
N SER A 860 6.84 8.73 -38.92
CA SER A 860 5.41 8.93 -38.77
C SER A 860 5.06 9.93 -37.68
N SER A 861 5.81 9.99 -36.58
CA SER A 861 5.56 10.92 -35.48
C SER A 861 5.84 12.37 -35.90
N ARG A 862 6.97 12.62 -36.59
CA ARG A 862 7.28 13.95 -37.14
C ARG A 862 6.24 14.39 -38.16
N ARG A 863 5.81 13.49 -39.05
CA ARG A 863 4.74 13.75 -40.03
C ARG A 863 3.42 14.14 -39.34
N PHE A 864 3.00 13.37 -38.33
CA PHE A 864 1.81 13.64 -37.53
C PHE A 864 1.88 15.02 -36.88
N LEU A 865 2.98 15.31 -36.17
CA LEU A 865 3.16 16.54 -35.43
C LEU A 865 3.29 17.77 -36.35
N ALA A 866 3.92 17.62 -37.51
CA ALA A 866 3.96 18.68 -38.52
C ALA A 866 2.55 19.05 -39.01
N ASP A 867 1.72 18.08 -39.37
CA ASP A 867 0.33 18.33 -39.80
C ASP A 867 -0.49 18.93 -38.64
N PHE A 868 -0.31 18.43 -37.42
CA PHE A 868 -0.95 18.96 -36.22
C PHE A 868 -0.62 20.45 -35.97
N TYR A 869 0.67 20.81 -35.95
CA TYR A 869 1.09 22.20 -35.71
C TYR A 869 0.70 23.13 -36.85
N GLN A 870 0.78 22.69 -38.11
CA GLN A 870 0.29 23.46 -39.25
C GLN A 870 -1.20 23.77 -39.12
N ARG A 871 -2.02 22.78 -38.73
CA ARG A 871 -3.46 22.97 -38.50
C ARG A 871 -3.76 23.89 -37.33
N LEU A 872 -2.97 23.82 -36.27
CA LEU A 872 -3.10 24.67 -35.08
C LEU A 872 -2.70 26.12 -35.37
N ALA A 873 -1.63 26.33 -36.16
CA ALA A 873 -1.16 27.65 -36.55
C ALA A 873 -2.08 28.33 -37.59
N ALA A 874 -2.77 27.55 -38.42
CA ALA A 874 -3.62 28.07 -39.49
C ALA A 874 -4.84 28.88 -39.00
N ASP A 875 -5.33 28.63 -37.79
CA ASP A 875 -6.45 29.36 -37.19
C ASP A 875 -6.23 29.47 -35.67
N PRO A 876 -5.91 30.68 -35.15
CA PRO A 876 -5.69 30.90 -33.72
C PRO A 876 -6.87 30.51 -32.83
N ASN A 877 -8.10 30.48 -33.37
CA ASN A 877 -9.33 30.14 -32.65
C ASN A 877 -9.67 28.64 -32.72
N LYS A 878 -8.91 27.86 -33.50
CA LYS A 878 -9.16 26.43 -33.65
C LYS A 878 -8.81 25.71 -32.35
N PRO A 879 -9.73 24.93 -31.76
CA PRO A 879 -9.43 24.14 -30.58
C PRO A 879 -8.33 23.11 -30.85
N VAL A 880 -7.43 22.92 -29.87
CA VAL A 880 -6.30 21.98 -29.96
C VAL A 880 -6.76 20.58 -30.34
N TRP A 881 -7.84 20.10 -29.72
CA TRP A 881 -8.42 18.78 -30.00
C TRP A 881 -8.82 18.60 -31.47
N ARG A 882 -9.29 19.66 -32.13
CA ARG A 882 -9.76 19.59 -33.51
C ARG A 882 -8.58 19.53 -34.48
N ALA A 883 -7.52 20.31 -34.22
CA ALA A 883 -6.27 20.21 -34.98
C ALA A 883 -5.64 18.81 -34.83
N PHE A 884 -5.61 18.29 -33.60
CA PHE A 884 -5.06 16.96 -33.27
C PHE A 884 -5.84 15.83 -33.96
N TRP A 885 -7.16 15.82 -33.82
CA TRP A 885 -8.03 14.82 -34.42
C TRP A 885 -7.97 14.84 -35.96
N GLN A 886 -7.89 16.03 -36.57
CA GLN A 886 -7.71 16.15 -38.01
C GLN A 886 -6.38 15.56 -38.49
N ALA A 887 -5.29 15.73 -37.72
CA ALA A 887 -4.02 15.10 -38.04
C ALA A 887 -4.09 13.56 -37.95
N GLN A 888 -4.79 13.01 -36.94
CA GLN A 888 -5.02 11.56 -36.83
C GLN A 888 -5.80 11.03 -38.03
N ARG A 889 -6.89 11.72 -38.39
CA ARG A 889 -7.72 11.35 -39.56
C ARG A 889 -6.97 11.49 -40.87
N ASN A 890 -6.06 12.45 -40.99
CA ASN A 890 -5.25 12.61 -42.19
C ASN A 890 -4.27 11.44 -42.36
N MET A 891 -3.64 10.97 -41.28
CA MET A 891 -2.81 9.76 -41.33
C MET A 891 -3.61 8.50 -41.71
N LEU A 892 -4.84 8.38 -41.20
CA LEU A 892 -5.76 7.28 -41.53
C LEU A 892 -6.21 7.31 -43.00
N ALA A 893 -6.60 8.48 -43.50
CA ALA A 893 -7.24 8.62 -44.81
C ALA A 893 -6.25 8.84 -45.96
N ARG A 894 -5.09 9.44 -45.68
CA ARG A 894 -4.08 9.82 -46.67
C ARG A 894 -2.67 9.51 -46.14
N PRO A 895 -2.34 8.24 -45.87
CA PRO A 895 -0.98 7.88 -45.49
C PRO A 895 0.01 8.10 -46.65
N ASP A 896 1.27 8.45 -46.37
CA ASP A 896 2.30 8.51 -47.43
C ASP A 896 2.67 7.09 -47.89
N HIS A 897 2.50 6.12 -47.00
CA HIS A 897 2.67 4.69 -47.25
C HIS A 897 1.61 3.91 -46.49
N ASP A 898 1.03 2.87 -47.09
CA ASP A 898 -0.09 2.09 -46.51
C ASP A 898 0.12 1.63 -45.05
N TRP A 899 1.36 1.28 -44.66
CA TRP A 899 1.68 0.90 -43.28
C TRP A 899 1.43 2.02 -42.26
N GLN A 900 1.48 3.30 -42.65
CA GLN A 900 1.23 4.43 -41.75
C GLN A 900 -0.24 4.56 -41.31
N ALA A 901 -1.18 3.90 -42.00
CA ALA A 901 -2.57 3.83 -41.56
C ALA A 901 -2.77 2.87 -40.38
N HIS A 902 -1.78 2.03 -40.06
CA HIS A 902 -1.82 1.16 -38.90
C HIS A 902 -1.83 1.97 -37.58
N PRO A 903 -2.63 1.58 -36.56
CA PRO A 903 -2.75 2.31 -35.29
C PRO A 903 -1.43 2.66 -34.61
N TYR A 904 -0.42 1.79 -34.74
CA TYR A 904 0.95 2.02 -34.25
C TYR A 904 1.50 3.44 -34.55
N HIS A 905 1.14 4.03 -35.70
CA HIS A 905 1.71 5.30 -36.15
C HIS A 905 0.94 6.55 -35.69
N TRP A 906 -0.40 6.52 -35.75
CA TRP A 906 -1.24 7.71 -35.51
C TRP A 906 -1.97 7.68 -34.16
N ALA A 907 -2.06 6.50 -33.53
CA ALA A 907 -2.74 6.35 -32.25
C ALA A 907 -1.78 6.40 -31.04
N ALA A 908 -0.47 6.43 -31.26
CA ALA A 908 0.47 6.55 -30.16
C ALA A 908 0.37 7.92 -29.46
N PRO A 909 0.36 9.06 -30.19
CA PRO A 909 0.15 10.35 -29.56
C PRO A 909 -1.27 10.40 -29.00
N SER A 910 -1.42 10.95 -27.81
CA SER A 910 -2.72 11.20 -27.23
C SER A 910 -2.76 12.53 -26.50
N LEU A 911 -3.90 13.20 -26.61
CA LEU A 911 -4.17 14.51 -26.05
C LEU A 911 -4.88 14.38 -24.71
N SER A 912 -4.33 15.02 -23.68
CA SER A 912 -4.88 15.05 -22.32
C SER A 912 -5.01 16.49 -21.82
N GLY A 913 -6.02 16.78 -20.99
CA GLY A 913 -6.19 18.07 -20.31
C GLY A 913 -7.34 18.91 -20.84
N ASP A 914 -7.16 20.23 -20.84
CA ASP A 914 -8.15 21.20 -21.27
C ASP A 914 -8.49 21.03 -22.76
N TRP A 915 -9.78 21.01 -23.07
CA TRP A 915 -10.34 20.93 -24.42
C TRP A 915 -11.00 22.24 -24.85
N SER A 916 -11.18 23.18 -23.90
CA SER A 916 -11.73 24.50 -24.14
C SER A 916 -10.72 25.37 -24.92
N ARG A 917 -11.16 26.52 -25.45
CA ARG A 917 -10.38 27.29 -26.43
C ARG A 917 -9.06 27.81 -25.85
N LEU A 918 -8.05 27.87 -26.72
CA LEU A 918 -6.90 28.79 -26.59
C LEU A 918 -7.29 30.21 -26.99
#